data_AF-A0A943DNW8-F1
#
_entry.id   AF-A0A943DNW8-F1
#
_cell.length_a   1.000
_cell.length_b   1.000
_cell.length_c   1.000
_cell.angle_alpha   90.00
_cell.angle_beta   90.00
_cell.angle_gamma   90.00
#
_symmetry.space_group_name_H-M   'P 1'
#
loop_
_entity.id
_entity.type
_entity.pdbx_description
1 polymer ?
#
loop_
_entity_poly.entity_id
_entity_poly.type
_entity_poly.pdbx_seq_one_letter_code
_entity_poly.pdbx_strand_id
1 'polypeptide(L)'
;MKRNIIYSLTGMLIFVLTACTDDWLNNEGERMPEGEVSVSATVEFLPLRPALDVNTRTAGDVIKDINDLCVLLYDEEGNLVKSYYLLPKGTASTETTDRFDVDDIDRADTDAEGGKTAEAKTKRATFKLAQVPYGYYYMYAVANMGNLAELEKDNIQTVDKLKSINLTWEAENWFATEETVDGKVTRATKNHQMFGYFTTKENAPAGANRNTEASRVAINKKDMELHAWIRRAASKVTIAYDATGLKEGVFIYLKSVQIKDIPVNCYLGKTNTPSEDEQSSLIKDGEIIKYYTGTTPPAFDEFYPVRLATGRAYYPCEENGTFKYGHEEAADALFFFENMQGDQPYDKRQDADGDKELDHPGLPPHLQQPDKDYSKYRPKDNVPYGTYIEVDAYYRSINEEKVGSGDIKYRFMLGKNITTNYDAERNHHYKLTLKFKNFANDADWHIEYAEPEPGIEVPNPYYISYLYNRTMDLPIKINPGYAKVESVKAEILNNGWAPIGADANNFDYYHFDLEGKNVWNGFLSLRRTTATILTTTKADANEGSGIVYAESNQEYYNRTQRGNREYAVDPGIHEDTEYGNYSVRKEEGTNILHMSIPLYTRAKQMIAKTSYTGNNPYVAYRRQAKIKITATLSQGEPLTEIVDIFQVRRVVNPKGIYRRHNNDKPFHVVLKRLARENATNFEEFTSEGAWEAVVAATTHEGFVKLEKSSSNKYTSIDEHGTLKGLSGSVIDFKITFNGTCAENESRHAVIRVSYHNNTCNHLIFVRQGYAPVALLDEGRAWHTFNMKTPTEETDSPVEEGSLFKWGNLNEPIDASSNKHEKEYWIEVQPKDFKDDKAKPLEIAGKGTTKLWDEITSQPFNTPFEKPKINGKEVEIANYDDYNVLYKSKDIEMGYGVLYGDDAEETLSNINEVYGYRYDSFGTYGMRGCFIYNKTDGRNLFFPIGASGYGHRKQGYGDMKNWQGVVTGQGYIHGETKNTVVLRYSAGRSDKFNMTAGDEKPLFYDLYMRPGAIYWLQQIYPPGRDGESDIMAWDINYFSFDFNLISKSNVYATLTGENKIETPKSDACFIRCVEP
;
A
#
# COMPACT_ATOMS: atom_id res chain seq x y z
N MET A 1 83.53 5.15 -37.45
CA MET A 1 84.99 5.11 -37.75
C MET A 1 85.68 4.63 -36.47
N LYS A 2 86.59 3.65 -36.39
CA LYS A 2 87.13 2.60 -37.29
C LYS A 2 86.82 1.24 -36.59
N ARG A 3 86.32 0.14 -37.16
CA ARG A 3 86.68 -0.72 -38.32
C ARG A 3 87.47 -2.00 -37.89
N ASN A 4 86.89 -3.18 -38.18
CA ASN A 4 87.45 -4.57 -38.15
C ASN A 4 87.73 -5.20 -36.76
N ILE A 5 87.36 -6.45 -36.38
CA ILE A 5 87.08 -7.76 -37.04
C ILE A 5 88.30 -8.51 -37.59
N ILE A 6 88.58 -9.69 -37.00
CA ILE A 6 89.04 -11.01 -37.54
C ILE A 6 89.35 -11.88 -36.29
N TYR A 7 88.71 -13.01 -35.96
CA TYR A 7 88.29 -14.26 -36.62
C TYR A 7 89.27 -15.45 -36.50
N SER A 8 88.78 -16.49 -35.80
CA SER A 8 88.89 -17.95 -36.03
C SER A 8 90.21 -18.66 -36.38
N LEU A 9 90.53 -19.72 -35.63
CA LEU A 9 90.35 -21.16 -35.97
C LEU A 9 90.93 -21.99 -34.79
N THR A 10 90.18 -22.79 -34.02
CA THR A 10 89.42 -24.03 -34.34
C THR A 10 90.31 -25.20 -34.77
N GLY A 11 90.31 -26.31 -34.00
CA GLY A 11 90.73 -27.62 -34.51
C GLY A 11 91.11 -28.70 -33.49
N MET A 12 90.33 -29.80 -33.49
CA MET A 12 90.72 -31.17 -33.08
C MET A 12 90.94 -31.49 -31.58
N LEU A 13 90.56 -32.67 -31.06
CA LEU A 13 89.51 -33.63 -31.46
C LEU A 13 89.14 -34.49 -30.23
N ILE A 14 87.96 -35.12 -30.28
CA ILE A 14 87.38 -36.01 -29.24
C ILE A 14 88.17 -37.33 -29.12
N PHE A 15 88.45 -37.83 -27.89
CA PHE A 15 87.99 -39.14 -27.38
C PHE A 15 88.60 -39.64 -26.03
N VAL A 16 87.73 -40.31 -25.23
CA VAL A 16 87.98 -41.49 -24.35
C VAL A 16 88.55 -41.32 -22.90
N LEU A 17 87.61 -41.45 -21.95
CA LEU A 17 87.61 -42.23 -20.68
C LEU A 17 88.26 -41.75 -19.34
N THR A 18 87.34 -41.40 -18.42
CA THR A 18 87.19 -41.82 -16.99
C THR A 18 88.21 -41.49 -15.89
N ALA A 19 87.64 -40.90 -14.84
CA ALA A 19 87.99 -41.02 -13.41
C ALA A 19 89.30 -40.37 -12.89
N CYS A 20 89.20 -39.08 -12.54
CA CYS A 20 89.31 -38.67 -11.13
C CYS A 20 88.58 -37.33 -10.94
N THR A 21 87.55 -37.32 -10.09
CA THR A 21 86.86 -36.13 -9.61
C THR A 21 87.58 -35.55 -8.41
N ASP A 22 87.51 -34.22 -8.24
CA ASP A 22 87.08 -33.64 -6.97
C ASP A 22 86.52 -32.23 -7.21
N ASP A 23 85.23 -32.10 -6.93
CA ASP A 23 84.55 -30.82 -6.73
C ASP A 23 84.84 -30.31 -5.30
N TRP A 24 84.81 -29.00 -5.11
CA TRP A 24 84.31 -28.44 -3.84
C TRP A 24 83.38 -27.25 -4.11
N LEU A 25 82.29 -27.55 -4.83
CA LEU A 25 81.03 -26.82 -4.73
C LEU A 25 80.07 -27.67 -3.89
N ASN A 26 80.07 -27.43 -2.58
CA ASN A 26 78.86 -27.48 -1.73
C ASN A 26 79.24 -27.17 -0.28
N ASN A 27 78.66 -26.10 0.25
CA ASN A 27 78.20 -26.11 1.64
C ASN A 27 76.88 -25.36 1.65
N GLU A 28 75.80 -26.15 1.52
CA GLU A 28 74.47 -25.72 1.91
C GLU A 28 74.51 -25.34 3.39
N GLY A 29 73.94 -24.19 3.74
CA GLY A 29 74.03 -23.64 5.09
C GLY A 29 74.20 -22.13 5.09
N GLU A 30 73.15 -21.40 4.72
CA GLU A 30 73.07 -19.97 5.03
C GLU A 30 73.18 -19.80 6.55
N ARG A 31 74.33 -19.31 7.02
CA ARG A 31 74.49 -18.95 8.42
C ARG A 31 73.67 -17.69 8.66
N MET A 32 72.62 -17.81 9.47
CA MET A 32 71.69 -16.72 9.74
C MET A 32 72.48 -15.47 10.19
N PRO A 33 72.26 -14.28 9.60
CA PRO A 33 72.97 -13.08 10.02
C PRO A 33 72.71 -12.77 11.49
N GLU A 34 73.67 -12.18 12.20
CA GLU A 34 73.46 -11.68 13.56
C GLU A 34 73.09 -10.18 13.52
N GLY A 35 72.10 -9.77 14.31
CA GLY A 35 71.66 -8.37 14.44
C GLY A 35 70.17 -8.16 14.19
N GLU A 36 69.78 -6.91 13.97
CA GLU A 36 68.41 -6.51 13.65
C GLU A 36 68.32 -5.85 12.26
N VAL A 37 67.15 -5.96 11.64
CA VAL A 37 66.85 -5.52 10.27
C VAL A 37 65.53 -4.76 10.19
N SER A 38 65.30 -4.04 9.09
CA SER A 38 63.97 -3.49 8.78
C SER A 38 63.28 -4.36 7.73
N VAL A 39 61.98 -4.57 7.92
CA VAL A 39 61.12 -5.43 7.12
C VAL A 39 59.88 -4.64 6.70
N SER A 40 59.55 -4.65 5.42
CA SER A 40 58.30 -4.11 4.89
C SER A 40 57.20 -5.16 5.06
N ALA A 41 56.02 -4.75 5.49
CA ALA A 41 54.91 -5.66 5.77
C ALA A 41 53.60 -5.11 5.20
N THR A 42 52.84 -6.02 4.59
CA THR A 42 51.49 -5.78 4.05
C THR A 42 50.51 -6.69 4.79
N VAL A 43 49.42 -6.11 5.27
CA VAL A 43 48.33 -6.83 5.94
C VAL A 43 47.03 -6.52 5.21
N GLU A 44 46.35 -7.57 4.77
CA GLU A 44 45.07 -7.51 4.07
C GLU A 44 44.08 -8.46 4.74
N PHE A 45 42.78 -8.20 4.62
CA PHE A 45 41.76 -9.17 5.04
C PHE A 45 40.99 -9.75 3.86
N LEU A 46 40.68 -11.03 3.98
CA LEU A 46 39.87 -11.75 3.00
C LEU A 46 38.47 -11.16 2.96
N PRO A 47 37.93 -10.82 1.78
CA PRO A 47 36.55 -10.37 1.67
C PRO A 47 35.60 -11.44 2.22
N LEU A 48 34.48 -11.01 2.81
CA LEU A 48 33.46 -11.91 3.32
C LEU A 48 33.01 -12.87 2.20
N ARG A 49 32.92 -14.16 2.54
CA ARG A 49 32.40 -15.19 1.62
C ARG A 49 30.87 -15.22 1.67
N PRO A 50 30.14 -15.19 0.53
CA PRO A 50 28.71 -15.44 0.50
C PRO A 50 28.44 -16.92 0.81
N ALA A 51 27.62 -17.20 1.83
CA ALA A 51 27.24 -18.56 2.21
C ALA A 51 25.89 -19.01 1.61
N LEU A 52 24.93 -18.08 1.43
CA LEU A 52 23.58 -18.28 0.85
C LEU A 52 23.17 -16.97 0.07
N ASP A 53 21.90 -16.56 -0.10
CA ASP A 53 21.51 -15.22 -0.67
C ASP A 53 20.19 -14.59 -0.05
N VAL A 54 20.22 -13.29 0.36
CA VAL A 54 19.09 -12.33 0.66
C VAL A 54 19.45 -11.25 1.78
N ASN A 55 18.64 -10.21 2.15
CA ASN A 55 19.06 -8.85 2.72
C ASN A 55 18.38 -8.23 4.02
N THR A 56 19.01 -7.41 4.92
CA THR A 56 18.35 -6.78 6.15
C THR A 56 18.62 -5.29 6.56
N ARG A 57 19.08 -4.91 7.82
CA ARG A 57 19.02 -3.54 8.44
C ARG A 57 20.13 -2.92 9.41
N THR A 58 21.38 -3.40 9.53
CA THR A 58 22.54 -2.61 10.06
C THR A 58 23.73 -2.55 9.07
N ALA A 59 24.18 -1.36 8.65
CA ALA A 59 25.09 -1.12 7.52
C ALA A 59 26.19 -2.20 7.38
N GLY A 60 26.08 -3.03 6.34
CA GLY A 60 26.77 -4.31 6.25
C GLY A 60 28.30 -4.22 6.15
N ASP A 61 28.81 -3.02 5.91
CA ASP A 61 30.21 -2.63 5.79
C ASP A 61 30.81 -2.04 7.09
N VAL A 62 30.06 -1.97 8.19
CA VAL A 62 30.50 -1.36 9.46
C VAL A 62 31.79 -1.99 10.06
N ILE A 63 32.07 -3.27 9.78
CA ILE A 63 33.27 -4.02 10.24
C ILE A 63 34.42 -4.07 9.21
N LYS A 64 34.54 -3.05 8.35
CA LYS A 64 35.49 -3.03 7.22
C LYS A 64 36.83 -2.34 7.51
N ASP A 65 36.94 -1.57 8.60
CA ASP A 65 38.15 -0.79 8.88
C ASP A 65 39.20 -1.52 9.74
N ILE A 66 40.48 -1.16 9.51
CA ILE A 66 41.64 -1.53 10.34
C ILE A 66 42.06 -0.29 11.13
N ASN A 67 41.62 -0.18 12.37
CA ASN A 67 41.82 0.96 13.27
C ASN A 67 43.16 0.90 14.02
N ASP A 68 43.65 -0.31 14.29
CA ASP A 68 44.93 -0.57 14.94
C ASP A 68 45.48 -1.95 14.55
N LEU A 69 46.78 -2.17 14.77
CA LEU A 69 47.44 -3.44 14.46
C LEU A 69 48.54 -3.79 15.48
N CYS A 70 48.51 -5.02 15.98
CA CYS A 70 49.61 -5.67 16.67
C CYS A 70 50.30 -6.71 15.77
N VAL A 71 51.63 -6.71 15.75
CA VAL A 71 52.46 -7.75 15.12
C VAL A 71 53.28 -8.46 16.18
N LEU A 72 53.19 -9.79 16.24
CA LEU A 72 53.77 -10.64 17.28
C LEU A 72 54.72 -11.67 16.67
N LEU A 73 55.95 -11.75 17.19
CA LEU A 73 57.01 -12.64 16.71
C LEU A 73 57.28 -13.70 17.78
N TYR A 74 57.19 -14.98 17.40
CA TYR A 74 57.45 -16.13 18.27
C TYR A 74 58.62 -16.97 17.77
N ASP A 75 59.42 -17.53 18.67
CA ASP A 75 60.51 -18.47 18.35
C ASP A 75 59.99 -19.83 17.84
N GLU A 76 60.89 -20.75 17.50
CA GLU A 76 60.52 -22.07 16.96
C GLU A 76 59.83 -22.95 18.03
N GLU A 77 60.09 -22.70 19.31
CA GLU A 77 59.42 -23.28 20.48
C GLU A 77 58.05 -22.64 20.78
N GLY A 78 57.69 -21.53 20.13
CA GLY A 78 56.40 -20.85 20.23
C GLY A 78 56.27 -19.82 21.37
N ASN A 79 57.38 -19.32 21.92
CA ASN A 79 57.44 -18.25 22.93
C ASN A 79 57.63 -16.87 22.30
N LEU A 80 57.07 -15.82 22.93
CA LEU A 80 57.12 -14.46 22.41
C LEU A 80 58.54 -13.86 22.46
N VAL A 81 59.04 -13.45 21.31
CA VAL A 81 60.36 -12.80 21.13
C VAL A 81 60.23 -11.27 21.09
N LYS A 82 59.26 -10.75 20.32
CA LYS A 82 59.05 -9.30 20.16
C LYS A 82 57.61 -9.00 19.73
N SER A 83 57.10 -7.86 20.15
CA SER A 83 55.81 -7.32 19.75
C SER A 83 55.95 -5.91 19.20
N TYR A 84 55.07 -5.53 18.27
CA TYR A 84 54.93 -4.20 17.72
C TYR A 84 53.45 -3.80 17.80
N TYR A 85 53.17 -2.57 18.20
CA TYR A 85 51.85 -1.96 18.12
C TYR A 85 51.91 -0.77 17.16
N LEU A 86 50.94 -0.69 16.25
CA LEU A 86 50.90 0.29 15.18
C LEU A 86 49.53 0.95 15.05
N LEU A 87 49.54 2.22 14.65
CA LEU A 87 48.34 3.02 14.40
C LEU A 87 48.32 3.58 12.97
N PRO A 88 47.15 3.87 12.38
CA PRO A 88 47.07 4.55 11.10
C PRO A 88 47.78 5.91 11.13
N LYS A 89 48.31 6.34 9.99
CA LYS A 89 48.79 7.72 9.82
C LYS A 89 47.61 8.69 9.93
N GLY A 90 47.84 9.80 10.64
CA GLY A 90 46.81 10.81 10.93
C GLY A 90 46.01 10.56 12.22
N THR A 91 46.02 9.35 12.78
CA THR A 91 45.35 9.07 14.07
C THR A 91 45.99 9.84 15.21
N ALA A 92 45.21 10.72 15.85
CA ALA A 92 45.61 11.44 17.05
C ALA A 92 45.77 10.46 18.22
N SER A 93 47.00 10.31 18.73
CA SER A 93 47.32 9.48 19.88
C SER A 93 48.52 10.07 20.63
N THR A 94 48.57 9.87 21.94
CA THR A 94 49.72 10.21 22.80
C THR A 94 50.82 9.16 22.78
N GLU A 95 50.58 8.00 22.17
CA GLU A 95 51.56 6.92 22.06
C GLU A 95 52.56 7.16 20.92
N THR A 96 53.83 6.90 21.21
CA THR A 96 54.95 6.98 20.25
C THR A 96 55.16 5.62 19.57
N THR A 97 54.18 5.23 18.77
CA THR A 97 54.10 3.93 18.06
C THR A 97 54.34 4.08 16.56
N ASP A 98 54.79 2.98 15.93
CA ASP A 98 54.97 2.90 14.48
C ASP A 98 53.64 3.10 13.73
N ARG A 99 53.71 3.56 12.47
CA ARG A 99 52.52 3.98 11.70
C ARG A 99 52.38 3.26 10.38
N PHE A 100 51.13 2.96 10.01
CA PHE A 100 50.77 2.33 8.74
C PHE A 100 49.94 3.22 7.81
N ASP A 101 50.11 3.02 6.51
CA ASP A 101 49.24 3.55 5.45
C ASP A 101 48.03 2.62 5.26
N VAL A 102 46.85 3.18 4.93
CA VAL A 102 45.61 2.43 4.70
C VAL A 102 45.05 2.76 3.31
N ASP A 103 44.94 1.76 2.46
CA ASP A 103 44.37 1.86 1.12
C ASP A 103 43.09 1.01 0.99
N ASP A 104 42.21 1.37 0.04
CA ASP A 104 41.16 0.47 -0.47
C ASP A 104 41.68 -0.32 -1.69
N ILE A 105 41.51 -1.64 -1.68
CA ILE A 105 41.84 -2.55 -2.79
C ILE A 105 40.56 -3.15 -3.36
N ASP A 106 40.43 -3.16 -4.69
CA ASP A 106 39.38 -3.88 -5.43
C ASP A 106 39.56 -5.41 -5.30
N ARG A 107 38.46 -6.13 -5.04
CA ARG A 107 38.46 -7.59 -4.90
C ARG A 107 37.66 -8.29 -5.99
N ALA A 108 38.19 -9.40 -6.48
CA ALA A 108 37.54 -10.31 -7.40
C ALA A 108 37.09 -11.61 -6.70
N ASP A 109 36.26 -12.41 -7.37
CA ASP A 109 35.84 -13.74 -6.90
C ASP A 109 37.02 -14.68 -6.60
N THR A 110 38.16 -14.47 -7.26
CA THR A 110 39.42 -15.20 -7.03
C THR A 110 40.09 -14.90 -5.70
N ASP A 111 39.68 -13.83 -5.00
CA ASP A 111 40.31 -13.36 -3.76
C ASP A 111 39.56 -13.81 -2.51
N ALA A 112 38.39 -14.45 -2.68
CA ALA A 112 37.56 -14.98 -1.61
C ALA A 112 37.79 -16.49 -1.39
N GLU A 113 37.78 -16.93 -0.12
CA GLU A 113 37.88 -18.34 0.25
C GLU A 113 36.61 -19.12 -0.20
N GLY A 114 36.63 -19.63 -1.43
CA GLY A 114 35.50 -20.37 -2.01
C GLY A 114 35.04 -19.88 -3.40
N GLY A 115 35.72 -18.91 -4.02
CA GLY A 115 35.51 -18.56 -5.42
C GLY A 115 34.31 -17.65 -5.73
N LYS A 116 33.77 -16.96 -4.71
CA LYS A 116 32.84 -15.83 -4.85
C LYS A 116 33.08 -14.81 -3.75
N THR A 117 33.13 -13.52 -4.08
CA THR A 117 33.25 -12.44 -3.08
C THR A 117 31.88 -11.86 -2.68
N ALA A 118 31.74 -11.40 -1.44
CA ALA A 118 30.62 -10.57 -0.99
C ALA A 118 31.04 -9.13 -0.61
N GLU A 119 32.31 -8.77 -0.82
CA GLU A 119 32.82 -7.39 -0.70
C GLU A 119 33.57 -7.02 -1.98
N ALA A 120 33.25 -5.88 -2.60
CA ALA A 120 33.87 -5.40 -3.83
C ALA A 120 35.23 -4.72 -3.58
N LYS A 121 35.47 -4.24 -2.35
CA LYS A 121 36.75 -3.67 -1.90
C LYS A 121 37.06 -4.11 -0.47
N THR A 122 38.33 -4.28 -0.10
CA THR A 122 38.75 -4.38 1.33
C THR A 122 39.95 -3.47 1.64
N LYS A 123 40.21 -3.21 2.93
CA LYS A 123 41.36 -2.38 3.33
C LYS A 123 42.67 -3.16 3.28
N ARG A 124 43.75 -2.48 2.88
CA ARG A 124 45.15 -2.91 3.05
C ARG A 124 45.85 -1.97 4.01
N ALA A 125 46.56 -2.52 4.99
CA ALA A 125 47.52 -1.81 5.82
C ALA A 125 48.95 -2.09 5.33
N THR A 126 49.74 -1.04 5.08
CA THR A 126 51.14 -1.15 4.63
C THR A 126 52.08 -0.39 5.57
N PHE A 127 53.16 -1.03 6.02
CA PHE A 127 54.09 -0.44 6.99
C PHE A 127 55.50 -1.03 6.90
N LYS A 128 56.41 -0.48 7.71
CA LYS A 128 57.76 -1.02 7.93
C LYS A 128 57.99 -1.23 9.40
N LEU A 129 58.41 -2.45 9.77
CA LEU A 129 58.93 -2.75 11.09
C LEU A 129 60.41 -2.43 11.12
N ALA A 130 60.84 -1.67 12.12
CA ALA A 130 62.25 -1.48 12.43
C ALA A 130 62.70 -2.52 13.47
N GLN A 131 64.02 -2.75 13.56
CA GLN A 131 64.61 -3.55 14.64
C GLN A 131 64.08 -5.01 14.73
N VAL A 132 63.71 -5.64 13.62
CA VAL A 132 63.33 -7.06 13.59
C VAL A 132 64.60 -7.92 13.71
N PRO A 133 64.78 -8.79 14.73
CA PRO A 133 65.96 -9.63 14.80
C PRO A 133 66.01 -10.62 13.62
N TYR A 134 67.21 -10.98 13.17
CA TYR A 134 67.39 -12.08 12.21
C TYR A 134 67.14 -13.42 12.90
N GLY A 135 66.33 -14.29 12.30
CA GLY A 135 65.94 -15.58 12.89
C GLY A 135 64.76 -16.25 12.19
N TYR A 136 64.44 -17.46 12.65
CA TYR A 136 63.23 -18.18 12.23
C TYR A 136 62.11 -17.90 13.23
N TYR A 137 60.96 -17.46 12.74
CA TYR A 137 59.83 -17.06 13.60
C TYR A 137 58.48 -17.53 13.08
N TYR A 138 57.53 -17.71 13.98
CA TYR A 138 56.11 -17.66 13.66
C TYR A 138 55.62 -16.23 13.92
N MET A 139 55.07 -15.59 12.89
CA MET A 139 54.71 -14.17 12.93
C MET A 139 53.20 -13.99 12.77
N TYR A 140 52.56 -13.35 13.73
CA TYR A 140 51.10 -13.15 13.77
C TYR A 140 50.72 -11.67 13.64
N ALA A 141 49.57 -11.43 13.03
CA ALA A 141 48.91 -10.13 12.90
C ALA A 141 47.57 -10.18 13.65
N VAL A 142 47.34 -9.19 14.52
CA VAL A 142 46.06 -8.99 15.22
C VAL A 142 45.61 -7.55 14.98
N ALA A 143 44.41 -7.34 14.47
CA ALA A 143 43.88 -5.99 14.24
C ALA A 143 42.67 -5.71 15.14
N ASN A 144 42.48 -4.43 15.44
CA ASN A 144 41.34 -3.88 16.19
C ASN A 144 41.24 -4.41 17.63
N MET A 145 42.38 -4.52 18.32
CA MET A 145 42.47 -5.00 19.71
C MET A 145 43.31 -4.10 20.63
N GLY A 146 43.83 -2.97 20.12
CA GLY A 146 44.71 -2.09 20.86
C GLY A 146 46.06 -2.74 21.18
N ASN A 147 46.78 -2.16 22.14
CA ASN A 147 48.14 -2.59 22.48
C ASN A 147 48.15 -3.89 23.31
N LEU A 148 48.19 -5.04 22.63
CA LEU A 148 48.22 -6.37 23.27
C LEU A 148 49.41 -6.57 24.22
N ALA A 149 50.52 -5.86 24.05
CA ALA A 149 51.68 -5.95 24.95
C ALA A 149 51.42 -5.35 26.33
N GLU A 150 50.41 -4.48 26.44
CA GLU A 150 49.94 -3.88 27.69
C GLU A 150 48.65 -4.53 28.19
N LEU A 151 47.68 -4.74 27.29
CA LEU A 151 46.35 -5.25 27.62
C LEU A 151 46.31 -6.77 27.85
N GLU A 152 47.04 -7.54 27.06
CA GLU A 152 46.97 -9.01 26.98
C GLU A 152 48.32 -9.68 27.28
N LYS A 153 49.18 -8.98 28.04
CA LYS A 153 50.60 -9.31 28.22
C LYS A 153 50.88 -10.78 28.57
N ASP A 154 50.12 -11.37 29.50
CA ASP A 154 50.31 -12.75 29.95
C ASP A 154 49.71 -13.79 28.98
N ASN A 155 48.79 -13.36 28.13
CA ASN A 155 48.08 -14.17 27.13
C ASN A 155 48.79 -14.15 25.76
N ILE A 156 49.64 -13.16 25.47
CA ILE A 156 50.48 -13.18 24.26
C ILE A 156 51.80 -13.96 24.42
N GLN A 157 52.13 -14.51 25.59
CA GLN A 157 53.45 -15.11 25.86
C GLN A 157 53.76 -16.36 25.02
N THR A 158 52.74 -17.10 24.56
CA THR A 158 52.91 -18.23 23.64
C THR A 158 51.85 -18.22 22.54
N VAL A 159 52.14 -18.88 21.41
CA VAL A 159 51.19 -18.99 20.28
C VAL A 159 49.85 -19.60 20.69
N ASP A 160 49.85 -20.63 21.55
CA ASP A 160 48.62 -21.26 22.00
C ASP A 160 47.77 -20.33 22.88
N LYS A 161 48.41 -19.57 23.79
CA LYS A 161 47.71 -18.57 24.60
C LYS A 161 47.15 -17.44 23.74
N LEU A 162 47.91 -16.96 22.74
CA LEU A 162 47.44 -15.94 21.79
C LEU A 162 46.18 -16.39 21.06
N LYS A 163 46.19 -17.62 20.53
CA LYS A 163 45.01 -18.19 19.86
C LYS A 163 43.83 -18.43 20.82
N SER A 164 44.13 -18.63 22.11
CA SER A 164 43.16 -18.80 23.20
C SER A 164 42.63 -17.48 23.81
N ILE A 165 43.05 -16.30 23.34
CA ILE A 165 42.46 -15.03 23.81
C ILE A 165 40.96 -15.06 23.53
N ASN A 166 40.18 -14.82 24.58
CA ASN A 166 38.73 -14.91 24.53
C ASN A 166 38.13 -13.53 24.23
N LEU A 167 37.48 -13.41 23.08
CA LEU A 167 36.79 -12.20 22.64
C LEU A 167 35.35 -12.24 23.14
N THR A 168 34.95 -11.27 23.95
CA THR A 168 33.57 -11.13 24.42
C THR A 168 32.77 -10.18 23.52
N TRP A 169 31.53 -10.54 23.21
CA TRP A 169 30.62 -9.81 22.34
C TRP A 169 30.05 -8.58 23.06
N GLU A 170 30.34 -7.39 22.54
CA GLU A 170 29.78 -6.14 23.07
C GLU A 170 28.47 -5.83 22.35
N ALA A 171 27.33 -6.10 23.00
CA ALA A 171 26.01 -5.97 22.37
C ALA A 171 25.52 -4.51 22.20
N GLU A 172 26.05 -3.56 22.98
CA GLU A 172 25.62 -2.16 23.00
C GLU A 172 26.75 -1.21 22.58
N ASN A 173 26.42 -0.16 21.82
CA ASN A 173 27.34 0.94 21.44
C ASN A 173 28.65 0.51 20.73
N TRP A 174 28.63 -0.67 20.08
CA TRP A 174 29.78 -1.27 19.41
C TRP A 174 30.09 -0.65 18.02
N PHE A 175 29.31 0.34 17.61
CA PHE A 175 29.54 1.17 16.42
C PHE A 175 29.24 2.64 16.73
N ALA A 176 29.86 3.54 15.97
CA ALA A 176 29.62 4.98 16.02
C ALA A 176 29.26 5.50 14.63
N THR A 177 28.35 6.47 14.57
CA THR A 177 27.96 7.15 13.33
C THR A 177 28.40 8.61 13.39
N GLU A 178 29.23 9.03 12.45
CA GLU A 178 29.71 10.41 12.30
C GLU A 178 29.09 11.05 11.06
N GLU A 179 28.81 12.35 11.12
CA GLU A 179 28.29 13.12 9.99
C GLU A 179 29.47 13.77 9.25
N THR A 180 29.69 13.33 8.01
CA THR A 180 30.77 13.79 7.15
C THR A 180 30.22 14.64 5.99
N VAL A 181 31.11 15.30 5.24
CA VAL A 181 30.72 16.13 4.08
C VAL A 181 30.00 15.31 3.00
N ASP A 182 30.29 14.01 2.91
CA ASP A 182 29.73 13.06 1.94
C ASP A 182 28.54 12.24 2.49
N GLY A 183 28.08 12.54 3.72
CA GLY A 183 26.96 11.87 4.38
C GLY A 183 27.32 11.24 5.73
N LYS A 184 26.41 10.44 6.28
CA LYS A 184 26.63 9.71 7.53
C LYS A 184 27.47 8.45 7.29
N VAL A 185 28.55 8.31 8.04
CA VAL A 185 29.44 7.14 7.98
C VAL A 185 29.34 6.42 9.33
N THR A 186 29.02 5.13 9.30
CA THR A 186 28.97 4.28 10.49
C THR A 186 30.17 3.34 10.50
N ARG A 187 30.89 3.28 11.63
CA ARG A 187 32.08 2.43 11.80
C ARG A 187 32.01 1.63 13.09
N ALA A 188 32.52 0.41 13.06
CA ALA A 188 32.68 -0.41 14.25
C ALA A 188 33.73 0.20 15.20
N THR A 189 33.39 0.22 16.48
CA THR A 189 34.29 0.51 17.60
C THR A 189 34.68 -0.76 18.35
N LYS A 190 33.90 -1.83 18.23
CA LYS A 190 34.10 -3.16 18.84
C LYS A 190 33.62 -4.29 17.89
N ASN A 191 33.67 -5.55 18.33
CA ASN A 191 33.27 -6.77 17.58
C ASN A 191 33.87 -6.97 16.17
N HIS A 192 34.91 -6.19 15.81
CA HIS A 192 35.54 -6.19 14.48
C HIS A 192 37.02 -6.63 14.54
N GLN A 193 37.38 -7.40 15.56
CA GLN A 193 38.70 -7.99 15.75
C GLN A 193 39.05 -8.92 14.58
N MET A 194 40.31 -8.93 14.17
CA MET A 194 40.80 -9.78 13.09
C MET A 194 42.13 -10.44 13.45
N PHE A 195 42.34 -11.67 12.97
CA PHE A 195 43.54 -12.47 13.26
C PHE A 195 44.11 -13.15 12.01
N GLY A 196 45.44 -13.27 11.94
CA GLY A 196 46.13 -14.01 10.88
C GLY A 196 47.63 -14.14 11.14
N TYR A 197 48.36 -14.71 10.18
CA TYR A 197 49.81 -14.85 10.23
C TYR A 197 50.51 -14.39 8.94
N PHE A 198 51.77 -13.97 9.08
CA PHE A 198 52.63 -13.51 7.99
C PHE A 198 53.31 -14.68 7.27
N THR A 199 53.56 -14.48 5.98
CA THR A 199 54.38 -15.37 5.14
C THR A 199 55.27 -14.54 4.20
N THR A 200 56.25 -15.19 3.56
CA THR A 200 57.21 -14.56 2.63
C THR A 200 56.73 -14.55 1.17
N LYS A 201 55.45 -14.87 0.92
CA LYS A 201 54.81 -14.89 -0.40
C LYS A 201 53.38 -14.35 -0.29
N GLU A 202 52.89 -13.77 -1.37
CA GLU A 202 51.48 -13.44 -1.53
C GLU A 202 50.68 -14.74 -1.79
N ASN A 203 49.95 -15.21 -0.78
CA ASN A 203 49.23 -16.50 -0.81
C ASN A 203 47.70 -16.28 -0.72
N ALA A 204 46.97 -16.32 -1.84
CA ALA A 204 45.51 -16.19 -1.90
C ALA A 204 44.81 -17.56 -2.21
N PRO A 205 43.47 -17.67 -2.21
CA PRO A 205 42.69 -18.03 -1.02
C PRO A 205 42.55 -19.54 -0.76
N ALA A 206 43.11 -20.40 -1.63
CA ALA A 206 43.01 -21.84 -1.49
C ALA A 206 43.98 -22.38 -0.40
N GLY A 207 43.66 -22.10 0.86
CA GLY A 207 44.46 -22.47 2.03
C GLY A 207 44.97 -21.28 2.87
N ALA A 208 44.56 -20.05 2.56
CA ALA A 208 44.95 -18.87 3.33
C ALA A 208 44.40 -18.93 4.77
N ASN A 209 45.31 -19.02 5.76
CA ASN A 209 45.09 -18.77 7.19
C ASN A 209 43.79 -19.35 7.79
N ARG A 210 43.58 -20.68 7.69
CA ARG A 210 42.50 -21.44 8.37
C ARG A 210 42.60 -21.51 9.90
N ASN A 211 43.23 -20.54 10.57
CA ASN A 211 43.68 -20.62 11.97
C ASN A 211 44.60 -21.82 12.30
N THR A 212 45.03 -22.59 11.29
CA THR A 212 45.97 -23.71 11.39
C THR A 212 47.37 -23.24 11.80
N GLU A 213 48.34 -24.16 11.87
CA GLU A 213 49.73 -23.85 12.15
C GLU A 213 50.27 -22.82 11.14
N ALA A 214 51.01 -21.82 11.64
CA ALA A 214 51.62 -20.80 10.80
C ALA A 214 52.84 -21.39 10.08
N SER A 215 53.11 -20.92 8.86
CA SER A 215 54.36 -21.28 8.18
C SER A 215 55.54 -20.53 8.82
N ARG A 216 56.64 -21.23 9.07
CA ARG A 216 57.88 -20.64 9.62
C ARG A 216 58.44 -19.57 8.68
N VAL A 217 58.57 -18.34 9.16
CA VAL A 217 59.13 -17.20 8.43
C VAL A 217 60.63 -17.10 8.73
N ALA A 218 61.46 -17.10 7.68
CA ALA A 218 62.90 -16.90 7.81
C ALA A 218 63.26 -15.43 7.56
N ILE A 219 63.62 -14.69 8.60
CA ILE A 219 64.16 -13.33 8.46
C ILE A 219 65.67 -13.47 8.26
N ASN A 220 66.13 -13.48 7.00
CA ASN A 220 67.53 -13.75 6.62
C ASN A 220 68.19 -12.68 5.73
N LYS A 221 67.46 -11.67 5.24
CA LYS A 221 67.98 -10.62 4.35
C LYS A 221 67.41 -9.25 4.70
N LYS A 222 68.06 -8.19 4.20
CA LYS A 222 67.59 -6.81 4.36
C LYS A 222 66.41 -6.51 3.44
N ASP A 223 65.53 -5.61 3.88
CA ASP A 223 64.42 -5.07 3.09
C ASP A 223 63.48 -6.19 2.58
N MET A 224 63.21 -7.19 3.44
CA MET A 224 62.22 -8.24 3.15
C MET A 224 60.81 -7.67 3.05
N GLU A 225 59.99 -8.32 2.24
CA GLU A 225 58.55 -8.09 2.16
C GLU A 225 57.82 -9.29 2.78
N LEU A 226 56.92 -9.01 3.72
CA LEU A 226 56.03 -9.98 4.33
C LEU A 226 54.58 -9.65 4.01
N HIS A 227 53.76 -10.69 3.84
CA HIS A 227 52.33 -10.57 3.61
C HIS A 227 51.54 -11.39 4.62
N ALA A 228 50.50 -10.81 5.24
CA ALA A 228 49.53 -11.53 6.08
C ALA A 228 48.10 -11.32 5.60
N TRP A 229 47.34 -12.42 5.56
CA TRP A 229 45.89 -12.40 5.44
C TRP A 229 45.24 -12.54 6.82
N ILE A 230 44.45 -11.58 7.24
CA ILE A 230 43.68 -11.65 8.49
C ILE A 230 42.21 -11.99 8.21
N ARG A 231 41.56 -12.69 9.15
CA ARG A 231 40.14 -13.03 9.12
C ARG A 231 39.44 -12.37 10.31
N ARG A 232 38.24 -11.81 10.08
CA ARG A 232 37.39 -11.27 11.15
C ARG A 232 36.93 -12.39 12.09
N ALA A 233 36.78 -12.07 13.37
CA ALA A 233 36.16 -12.95 14.37
C ALA A 233 34.63 -13.02 14.22
N ALA A 234 34.01 -11.89 13.84
CA ALA A 234 32.58 -11.82 13.55
C ALA A 234 32.24 -12.22 12.11
N SER A 235 30.97 -12.59 11.95
CA SER A 235 30.27 -12.80 10.67
C SER A 235 29.01 -11.94 10.65
N LYS A 236 28.43 -11.77 9.45
CA LYS A 236 27.17 -11.03 9.27
C LYS A 236 26.12 -11.91 8.61
N VAL A 237 24.86 -11.80 9.03
CA VAL A 237 23.71 -12.41 8.38
C VAL A 237 22.77 -11.34 7.85
N THR A 238 22.12 -11.65 6.73
CA THR A 238 21.23 -10.73 6.02
C THR A 238 19.93 -11.46 5.62
N ILE A 239 18.72 -10.90 5.78
CA ILE A 239 17.43 -11.65 5.70
C ILE A 239 16.30 -11.01 4.84
N ALA A 240 16.14 -11.42 3.59
CA ALA A 240 15.06 -10.96 2.71
C ALA A 240 13.87 -11.93 2.68
N TYR A 241 12.79 -11.50 2.00
CA TYR A 241 11.49 -12.14 2.02
C TYR A 241 10.88 -12.22 0.62
N ASP A 242 10.36 -13.39 0.29
CA ASP A 242 9.74 -13.73 -1.00
C ASP A 242 8.37 -14.37 -0.75
N ALA A 243 7.31 -13.65 -1.10
CA ALA A 243 5.91 -14.04 -0.96
C ALA A 243 5.27 -14.41 -2.31
N THR A 244 6.06 -14.67 -3.36
CA THR A 244 5.52 -15.12 -4.65
C THR A 244 4.90 -16.51 -4.60
N GLY A 245 5.27 -17.33 -3.62
CA GLY A 245 4.69 -18.64 -3.37
C GLY A 245 3.36 -18.61 -2.61
N LEU A 246 2.87 -17.44 -2.18
CA LEU A 246 1.60 -17.34 -1.46
C LEU A 246 0.38 -17.63 -2.34
N LYS A 247 -0.65 -18.18 -1.70
CA LYS A 247 -2.03 -18.20 -2.20
C LYS A 247 -2.60 -16.79 -2.17
N GLU A 248 -3.51 -16.54 -3.10
CA GLU A 248 -4.19 -15.26 -3.23
C GLU A 248 -5.06 -14.97 -1.99
N GLY A 249 -5.07 -13.72 -1.52
CA GLY A 249 -5.74 -13.33 -0.26
C GLY A 249 -4.95 -13.65 1.03
N VAL A 250 -3.67 -14.04 0.93
CA VAL A 250 -2.80 -14.26 2.10
C VAL A 250 -1.85 -13.08 2.29
N PHE A 251 -1.73 -12.62 3.54
CA PHE A 251 -0.95 -11.45 3.93
C PHE A 251 0.01 -11.77 5.07
N ILE A 252 1.23 -11.24 4.99
CA ILE A 252 2.23 -11.31 6.07
C ILE A 252 2.65 -9.91 6.48
N TYR A 253 2.58 -9.65 7.78
CA TYR A 253 2.96 -8.42 8.44
C TYR A 253 4.22 -8.69 9.26
N LEU A 254 5.39 -8.29 8.75
CA LEU A 254 6.65 -8.57 9.43
C LEU A 254 6.81 -7.64 10.63
N LYS A 255 6.92 -8.19 11.85
CA LYS A 255 7.15 -7.40 13.05
C LYS A 255 8.65 -7.14 13.23
N SER A 256 9.43 -8.22 13.20
CA SER A 256 10.88 -8.17 13.41
C SER A 256 11.60 -9.43 12.94
N VAL A 257 12.91 -9.32 12.74
CA VAL A 257 13.83 -10.46 12.66
C VAL A 257 14.93 -10.30 13.71
N GLN A 258 15.30 -11.40 14.35
CA GLN A 258 16.30 -11.42 15.41
C GLN A 258 17.22 -12.62 15.24
N ILE A 259 18.52 -12.41 15.45
CA ILE A 259 19.48 -13.52 15.58
C ILE A 259 19.50 -13.99 17.03
N LYS A 260 19.48 -15.30 17.24
CA LYS A 260 19.33 -15.93 18.55
C LYS A 260 20.38 -17.00 18.79
N ASP A 261 20.69 -17.18 20.07
CA ASP A 261 21.76 -18.05 20.57
C ASP A 261 23.10 -17.79 19.83
N ILE A 262 23.53 -16.53 19.82
CA ILE A 262 24.88 -16.16 19.40
C ILE A 262 25.85 -16.37 20.57
N PRO A 263 27.08 -16.84 20.34
CA PRO A 263 28.06 -16.96 21.42
C PRO A 263 28.44 -15.59 22.00
N VAL A 264 28.34 -15.46 23.32
CA VAL A 264 28.90 -14.36 24.13
C VAL A 264 30.40 -14.23 23.88
N ASN A 265 31.06 -15.35 23.60
CA ASN A 265 32.51 -15.49 23.57
C ASN A 265 32.94 -16.23 22.29
N CYS A 266 34.07 -15.84 21.71
CA CYS A 266 34.80 -16.66 20.75
C CYS A 266 36.32 -16.49 20.88
N TYR A 267 37.07 -17.53 20.56
CA TYR A 267 38.53 -17.46 20.59
C TYR A 267 39.10 -16.70 19.39
N LEU A 268 40.12 -15.88 19.61
CA LEU A 268 40.82 -15.12 18.57
C LEU A 268 41.33 -16.02 17.42
N GLY A 269 41.87 -17.20 17.76
CA GLY A 269 42.49 -18.12 16.79
C GLY A 269 42.17 -19.61 16.99
N LYS A 270 41.20 -19.98 17.83
CA LYS A 270 40.69 -21.37 17.98
C LYS A 270 39.22 -21.46 17.54
N THR A 271 38.80 -22.65 17.14
CA THR A 271 37.40 -22.95 16.78
C THR A 271 36.48 -22.77 17.98
N ASN A 272 35.28 -22.23 17.76
CA ASN A 272 34.28 -22.03 18.81
C ASN A 272 33.07 -22.95 18.65
N THR A 273 32.80 -23.82 19.63
CA THR A 273 31.67 -24.77 19.63
C THR A 273 31.04 -24.80 21.04
N PRO A 274 30.06 -23.92 21.33
CA PRO A 274 29.33 -23.92 22.59
C PRO A 274 28.63 -25.25 22.89
N SER A 275 28.60 -25.63 24.17
CA SER A 275 28.03 -26.89 24.65
C SER A 275 27.27 -26.75 25.99
N GLU A 276 26.75 -27.86 26.54
CA GLU A 276 25.90 -27.87 27.74
C GLU A 276 26.59 -27.30 28.99
N ASP A 277 27.89 -27.57 29.18
CA ASP A 277 28.70 -27.04 30.28
C ASP A 277 28.90 -25.50 30.18
N GLU A 278 28.58 -24.92 29.03
CA GLU A 278 28.76 -23.50 28.69
C GLU A 278 27.42 -22.80 28.43
N GLN A 279 26.28 -23.30 28.92
CA GLN A 279 24.95 -22.76 28.59
C GLN A 279 24.71 -21.29 29.04
N SER A 280 25.61 -20.72 29.84
CA SER A 280 25.69 -19.28 30.18
C SER A 280 26.45 -18.42 29.15
N SER A 281 27.04 -19.05 28.12
CA SER A 281 27.84 -18.42 27.07
C SER A 281 27.05 -18.08 25.78
N LEU A 282 25.73 -18.22 25.78
CA LEU A 282 24.87 -17.86 24.64
C LEU A 282 24.02 -16.62 24.95
N ILE A 283 24.12 -15.60 24.10
CA ILE A 283 23.18 -14.48 24.07
C ILE A 283 21.92 -14.98 23.38
N LYS A 284 20.90 -15.28 24.17
CA LYS A 284 19.62 -15.83 23.68
C LYS A 284 18.93 -14.92 22.69
N ASP A 285 18.90 -13.63 23.00
CA ASP A 285 18.27 -12.58 22.21
C ASP A 285 19.38 -11.62 21.73
N GLY A 286 19.91 -11.87 20.54
CA GLY A 286 20.91 -11.03 19.89
C GLY A 286 20.28 -9.79 19.23
N GLU A 287 21.02 -9.20 18.28
CA GLU A 287 20.58 -8.02 17.53
C GLU A 287 19.22 -8.26 16.85
N ILE A 288 18.33 -7.26 16.95
CA ILE A 288 16.95 -7.31 16.45
C ILE A 288 16.67 -6.14 15.51
N ILE A 289 16.10 -6.48 14.36
CA ILE A 289 15.60 -5.52 13.38
C ILE A 289 14.08 -5.47 13.50
N LYS A 290 13.55 -4.29 13.80
CA LYS A 290 12.09 -4.04 13.83
C LYS A 290 11.63 -3.38 12.55
N TYR A 291 10.56 -3.91 11.97
CA TYR A 291 10.00 -3.43 10.69
C TYR A 291 8.86 -2.41 10.85
N TYR A 292 8.55 -2.04 12.09
CA TYR A 292 7.62 -0.98 12.45
C TYR A 292 8.27 0.02 13.42
N THR A 293 7.71 1.22 13.50
CA THR A 293 8.11 2.27 14.44
C THR A 293 7.29 2.20 15.74
N GLY A 294 7.94 2.31 16.89
CA GLY A 294 7.29 2.31 18.21
C GLY A 294 7.61 1.09 19.06
N THR A 295 6.97 1.00 20.23
CA THR A 295 7.14 -0.11 21.18
C THR A 295 6.22 -1.29 20.89
N THR A 296 5.01 -1.01 20.38
CA THR A 296 4.00 -2.01 19.99
C THR A 296 3.77 -1.98 18.47
N PRO A 297 3.46 -3.12 17.83
CA PRO A 297 3.04 -3.13 16.43
C PRO A 297 1.84 -2.20 16.19
N PRO A 298 1.78 -1.46 15.07
CA PRO A 298 0.56 -0.79 14.64
C PRO A 298 -0.49 -1.83 14.17
N ALA A 299 -1.71 -1.37 13.89
CA ALA A 299 -2.77 -2.24 13.36
C ALA A 299 -2.33 -2.95 12.07
N PHE A 300 -2.64 -4.25 11.96
CA PHE A 300 -2.28 -5.09 10.81
C PHE A 300 -3.22 -4.83 9.62
N ASP A 301 -3.06 -3.67 8.97
CA ASP A 301 -3.94 -3.21 7.89
C ASP A 301 -3.18 -2.81 6.61
N GLU A 302 -3.89 -2.20 5.66
CA GLU A 302 -3.35 -1.75 4.37
C GLU A 302 -2.14 -0.78 4.49
N PHE A 303 -1.94 -0.12 5.64
CA PHE A 303 -0.89 0.87 5.89
C PHE A 303 0.33 0.30 6.63
N TYR A 304 0.33 -0.98 7.01
CA TYR A 304 1.44 -1.56 7.75
C TYR A 304 2.77 -1.48 6.96
N PRO A 305 3.89 -1.01 7.54
CA PRO A 305 5.07 -0.60 6.76
C PRO A 305 5.67 -1.71 5.90
N VAL A 306 5.84 -2.89 6.48
CA VAL A 306 6.39 -4.09 5.83
C VAL A 306 5.33 -5.18 5.80
N ARG A 307 4.54 -5.12 4.73
CA ARG A 307 3.44 -6.03 4.44
C ARG A 307 3.68 -6.72 3.10
N LEU A 308 3.59 -8.04 3.09
CA LEU A 308 3.81 -8.89 1.92
C LEU A 308 2.51 -9.57 1.49
N ALA A 309 2.36 -9.70 0.17
CA ALA A 309 1.25 -10.35 -0.53
C ALA A 309 1.69 -10.70 -1.96
N THR A 310 0.92 -11.47 -2.71
CA THR A 310 1.23 -11.85 -4.11
C THR A 310 1.49 -10.66 -5.05
N GLY A 311 0.79 -9.54 -4.86
CA GLY A 311 0.97 -8.26 -5.57
C GLY A 311 1.95 -7.27 -4.94
N ARG A 312 2.54 -7.61 -3.77
CA ARG A 312 3.66 -6.89 -3.13
C ARG A 312 4.60 -7.95 -2.54
N ALA A 313 5.20 -8.74 -3.42
CA ALA A 313 5.76 -10.04 -3.06
C ALA A 313 7.13 -10.01 -2.38
N TYR A 314 7.81 -8.86 -2.32
CA TYR A 314 9.21 -8.81 -1.93
C TYR A 314 9.48 -7.75 -0.86
N TYR A 315 10.34 -8.09 0.09
CA TYR A 315 10.99 -7.11 0.97
C TYR A 315 12.46 -7.47 1.22
N PRO A 316 13.39 -6.50 1.12
CA PRO A 316 13.19 -5.15 0.57
C PRO A 316 12.83 -5.16 -0.93
N CYS A 317 12.29 -4.05 -1.45
CA CYS A 317 11.93 -3.87 -2.86
C CYS A 317 12.08 -2.41 -3.33
N GLU A 318 12.32 -2.20 -4.62
CA GLU A 318 12.27 -0.87 -5.27
C GLU A 318 10.83 -0.39 -5.48
N GLU A 319 10.63 0.92 -5.69
CA GLU A 319 9.32 1.53 -6.00
C GLU A 319 8.63 0.94 -7.24
N ASN A 320 9.40 0.43 -8.20
CA ASN A 320 8.91 -0.26 -9.40
C ASN A 320 8.56 -1.76 -9.16
N GLY A 321 8.66 -2.23 -7.92
CA GLY A 321 8.32 -3.59 -7.49
C GLY A 321 9.29 -4.68 -7.97
N THR A 322 10.41 -4.34 -8.62
CA THR A 322 11.38 -5.32 -9.12
C THR A 322 12.21 -5.90 -7.96
N PHE A 323 12.34 -7.24 -7.91
CA PHE A 323 13.26 -7.87 -6.97
C PHE A 323 14.67 -7.70 -7.48
N LYS A 324 15.49 -6.98 -6.70
CA LYS A 324 16.89 -6.70 -7.05
C LYS A 324 17.74 -6.39 -5.83
N TYR A 325 17.20 -5.59 -4.90
CA TYR A 325 17.90 -5.23 -3.69
C TYR A 325 17.65 -6.25 -2.61
N GLY A 326 18.74 -6.84 -2.19
CA GLY A 326 18.82 -8.29 -2.19
C GLY A 326 20.23 -8.70 -1.79
N HIS A 327 21.22 -8.51 -2.67
CA HIS A 327 22.58 -8.52 -2.16
C HIS A 327 23.49 -7.37 -2.52
N GLU A 328 23.77 -6.58 -1.49
CA GLU A 328 24.73 -5.51 -1.51
C GLU A 328 25.56 -5.56 -0.23
N GLU A 329 26.83 -5.21 -0.37
CA GLU A 329 27.84 -5.25 0.68
C GLU A 329 27.46 -4.38 1.89
N ALA A 330 27.07 -3.13 1.63
CA ALA A 330 26.63 -2.16 2.62
C ALA A 330 25.18 -2.38 3.08
N ALA A 331 24.44 -3.25 2.39
CA ALA A 331 23.11 -3.58 2.83
C ALA A 331 23.14 -4.46 4.08
N ASP A 332 22.04 -4.40 4.75
CA ASP A 332 22.03 -3.91 6.12
C ASP A 332 21.84 -5.27 6.90
N ALA A 333 22.56 -5.56 7.99
CA ALA A 333 22.81 -6.92 8.52
C ALA A 333 22.49 -7.11 10.02
N LEU A 334 22.62 -8.34 10.52
CA LEU A 334 22.78 -8.69 11.92
C LEU A 334 24.16 -9.32 12.10
N PHE A 335 24.91 -8.98 13.15
CA PHE A 335 26.27 -9.50 13.35
C PHE A 335 26.36 -10.51 14.51
N PHE A 336 27.31 -11.45 14.43
CA PHE A 336 27.48 -12.52 15.42
C PHE A 336 28.87 -13.16 15.40
N PHE A 337 29.22 -13.88 16.47
CA PHE A 337 30.44 -14.69 16.59
C PHE A 337 30.28 -16.14 16.14
N GLU A 338 31.41 -16.77 15.84
CA GLU A 338 31.48 -18.15 15.35
C GLU A 338 30.80 -19.18 16.26
N ASN A 339 30.01 -20.08 15.67
CA ASN A 339 29.38 -21.23 16.34
C ASN A 339 29.42 -22.47 15.41
N MET A 340 30.33 -23.41 15.68
CA MET A 340 30.61 -24.56 14.81
C MET A 340 29.98 -25.84 15.37
N GLN A 341 28.69 -26.06 15.09
CA GLN A 341 27.95 -27.26 15.52
C GLN A 341 28.09 -28.47 14.57
N GLY A 342 28.77 -28.30 13.42
CA GLY A 342 29.08 -29.37 12.47
C GLY A 342 27.90 -29.86 11.62
N ASP A 343 28.13 -30.97 10.91
CA ASP A 343 27.09 -31.69 10.17
C ASP A 343 26.32 -32.62 11.12
N GLN A 344 24.99 -32.51 11.11
CA GLN A 344 24.08 -33.24 11.99
C GLN A 344 23.14 -34.13 11.16
N PRO A 345 22.62 -35.24 11.71
CA PRO A 345 21.72 -36.15 10.99
C PRO A 345 20.28 -35.63 10.85
N TYR A 346 20.02 -34.37 11.24
CA TYR A 346 18.71 -33.74 11.26
C TYR A 346 18.61 -32.74 10.11
N ASP A 347 17.67 -32.97 9.18
CA ASP A 347 17.38 -32.03 8.10
C ASP A 347 16.62 -30.82 8.66
N LYS A 348 17.03 -29.61 8.27
CA LYS A 348 16.40 -28.34 8.64
C LYS A 348 15.08 -28.09 7.93
N ARG A 349 14.84 -28.76 6.80
CA ARG A 349 13.62 -28.62 6.00
C ARG A 349 12.45 -29.27 6.76
N GLN A 350 11.31 -28.60 6.76
CA GLN A 350 10.08 -29.10 7.39
C GLN A 350 9.38 -30.23 6.64
N ASP A 351 9.68 -30.35 5.34
CA ASP A 351 9.23 -31.39 4.40
C ASP A 351 10.49 -31.82 3.63
N ALA A 352 11.20 -32.81 4.17
CA ALA A 352 12.50 -33.25 3.68
C ALA A 352 12.38 -34.31 2.58
N ASP A 353 11.30 -35.10 2.57
CA ASP A 353 11.04 -36.17 1.61
C ASP A 353 10.11 -35.78 0.44
N GLY A 354 9.37 -34.68 0.56
CA GLY A 354 8.52 -34.11 -0.49
C GLY A 354 7.09 -34.62 -0.51
N ASP A 355 6.61 -35.28 0.56
CA ASP A 355 5.25 -35.82 0.64
C ASP A 355 4.15 -34.76 0.88
N LYS A 356 4.55 -33.53 1.26
CA LYS A 356 3.72 -32.36 1.61
C LYS A 356 3.06 -32.41 2.99
N GLU A 357 3.41 -33.37 3.82
CA GLU A 357 3.17 -33.32 5.26
C GLU A 357 4.35 -32.65 5.98
N LEU A 358 4.25 -32.51 7.30
CA LEU A 358 5.36 -32.04 8.12
C LEU A 358 6.09 -33.27 8.69
N ASP A 359 7.42 -33.29 8.57
CA ASP A 359 8.27 -34.32 9.19
C ASP A 359 8.18 -34.27 10.72
N HIS A 360 8.27 -33.06 11.27
CA HIS A 360 8.42 -32.79 12.71
C HIS A 360 7.39 -31.78 13.25
N PRO A 361 6.07 -32.02 13.06
CA PRO A 361 5.02 -31.12 13.49
C PRO A 361 4.96 -31.04 15.02
N GLY A 362 4.60 -29.86 15.51
CA GLY A 362 4.30 -29.65 16.91
C GLY A 362 4.53 -28.22 17.37
N LEU A 363 4.26 -27.99 18.65
CA LEU A 363 4.39 -26.69 19.31
C LEU A 363 5.42 -26.77 20.44
N PRO A 364 6.07 -25.65 20.82
CA PRO A 364 6.92 -25.63 22.01
C PRO A 364 6.10 -25.95 23.27
N PRO A 365 6.69 -26.51 24.35
CA PRO A 365 5.96 -27.04 25.51
C PRO A 365 4.94 -26.09 26.18
N HIS A 366 5.13 -24.77 26.07
CA HIS A 366 4.22 -23.77 26.63
C HIS A 366 2.98 -23.48 25.76
N LEU A 367 2.92 -24.02 24.54
CA LEU A 367 1.79 -23.96 23.60
C LEU A 367 1.20 -25.37 23.29
N GLN A 368 1.76 -26.44 23.85
CA GLN A 368 1.28 -27.81 23.62
C GLN A 368 -0.08 -28.04 24.29
N GLN A 369 -1.01 -28.64 23.55
CA GLN A 369 -2.35 -29.01 24.02
C GLN A 369 -2.34 -30.42 24.64
N PRO A 370 -3.06 -30.71 25.74
CA PRO A 370 -2.90 -31.97 26.48
C PRO A 370 -3.17 -33.26 25.66
N ASP A 371 -4.08 -33.18 24.69
CA ASP A 371 -4.65 -34.33 23.99
C ASP A 371 -4.14 -34.50 22.53
N LYS A 372 -3.07 -33.79 22.15
CA LYS A 372 -2.41 -33.92 20.84
C LYS A 372 -1.03 -34.57 20.99
N ASP A 373 -0.63 -35.37 19.99
CA ASP A 373 0.68 -36.01 19.98
C ASP A 373 1.76 -35.03 19.48
N TYR A 374 2.71 -34.72 20.35
CA TYR A 374 3.90 -33.92 20.04
C TYR A 374 5.18 -34.76 19.98
N SER A 375 5.08 -36.10 19.91
CA SER A 375 6.23 -37.02 19.86
C SER A 375 7.19 -36.75 18.68
N LYS A 376 6.68 -36.17 17.59
CA LYS A 376 7.47 -35.76 16.42
C LYS A 376 8.13 -34.38 16.55
N TYR A 377 7.77 -33.56 17.54
CA TYR A 377 8.27 -32.18 17.66
C TYR A 377 9.77 -32.15 17.98
N ARG A 378 10.56 -31.43 17.17
CA ARG A 378 12.00 -31.25 17.37
C ARG A 378 12.34 -29.78 17.63
N PRO A 379 12.56 -29.37 18.90
CA PRO A 379 13.00 -28.00 19.18
C PRO A 379 14.41 -27.78 18.60
N LYS A 380 14.60 -26.70 17.83
CA LYS A 380 15.87 -26.31 17.21
C LYS A 380 16.54 -27.43 16.40
N ASP A 381 15.73 -28.22 15.69
CA ASP A 381 16.20 -29.33 14.85
C ASP A 381 17.00 -30.40 15.64
N ASN A 382 16.79 -30.46 16.97
CA ASN A 382 17.58 -31.24 17.93
C ASN A 382 19.07 -30.80 18.06
N VAL A 383 19.39 -29.56 17.68
CA VAL A 383 20.71 -28.91 17.82
C VAL A 383 20.58 -27.72 18.80
N PRO A 384 20.48 -27.97 20.12
CA PRO A 384 20.03 -26.97 21.10
C PRO A 384 20.94 -25.73 21.26
N TYR A 385 22.21 -25.82 20.86
CA TYR A 385 23.22 -24.75 20.98
C TYR A 385 23.52 -24.05 19.64
N GLY A 386 22.83 -24.40 18.55
CA GLY A 386 23.01 -23.78 17.24
C GLY A 386 22.42 -22.38 17.18
N THR A 387 23.16 -21.44 16.59
CA THR A 387 22.69 -20.08 16.30
C THR A 387 21.61 -20.11 15.21
N TYR A 388 20.56 -19.32 15.36
CA TYR A 388 19.41 -19.31 14.44
C TYR A 388 18.81 -17.93 14.24
N ILE A 389 18.03 -17.80 13.18
CA ILE A 389 17.18 -16.63 12.91
C ILE A 389 15.76 -16.93 13.38
N GLU A 390 15.15 -16.00 14.12
CA GLU A 390 13.71 -15.96 14.41
C GLU A 390 13.09 -14.74 13.71
N VAL A 391 12.11 -14.97 12.84
CA VAL A 391 11.24 -13.92 12.26
C VAL A 391 9.91 -13.95 13.00
N ASP A 392 9.53 -12.83 13.61
CA ASP A 392 8.23 -12.63 14.23
C ASP A 392 7.34 -11.85 13.26
N ALA A 393 6.17 -12.41 12.93
CA ALA A 393 5.21 -11.82 12.01
C ALA A 393 3.77 -12.03 12.50
N TYR A 394 2.83 -11.35 11.88
CA TYR A 394 1.40 -11.69 11.96
C TYR A 394 0.95 -12.12 10.57
N TYR A 395 0.18 -13.20 10.47
CA TYR A 395 -0.43 -13.62 9.21
C TYR A 395 -1.94 -13.38 9.21
N ARG A 396 -2.49 -13.13 8.01
CA ARG A 396 -3.93 -13.06 7.79
C ARG A 396 -4.26 -13.68 6.44
N SER A 397 -5.15 -14.67 6.44
CA SER A 397 -5.73 -15.26 5.25
C SER A 397 -7.21 -14.86 5.14
N ILE A 398 -7.56 -14.18 4.05
CA ILE A 398 -8.95 -13.92 3.65
C ILE A 398 -9.43 -14.93 2.59
N ASN A 399 -8.63 -15.95 2.30
CA ASN A 399 -8.92 -16.97 1.31
C ASN A 399 -9.93 -17.99 1.86
N GLU A 400 -11.01 -18.24 1.11
CA GLU A 400 -12.11 -19.13 1.51
C GLU A 400 -11.67 -20.60 1.73
N GLU A 401 -10.60 -21.05 1.06
CA GLU A 401 -10.05 -22.40 1.24
C GLU A 401 -9.56 -22.63 2.67
N LYS A 402 -8.90 -21.61 3.27
CA LYS A 402 -8.24 -21.65 4.59
C LYS A 402 -8.25 -20.24 5.21
N VAL A 403 -9.38 -19.82 5.78
CA VAL A 403 -9.49 -18.62 6.60
C VAL A 403 -8.71 -18.82 7.90
N GLY A 404 -7.96 -17.81 8.32
CA GLY A 404 -7.23 -17.83 9.58
C GLY A 404 -6.36 -16.59 9.78
N SER A 405 -6.03 -16.29 11.03
CA SER A 405 -5.14 -15.19 11.40
C SER A 405 -4.34 -15.50 12.67
N GLY A 406 -3.33 -14.70 12.97
CA GLY A 406 -2.61 -14.80 14.24
C GLY A 406 -1.12 -14.48 14.16
N ASP A 407 -0.49 -14.50 15.33
CA ASP A 407 0.97 -14.41 15.44
C ASP A 407 1.61 -15.69 14.89
N ILE A 408 2.65 -15.53 14.08
CA ILE A 408 3.40 -16.62 13.47
C ILE A 408 4.90 -16.34 13.60
N LYS A 409 5.67 -17.36 13.97
CA LYS A 409 7.13 -17.28 14.02
C LYS A 409 7.78 -18.28 13.07
N TYR A 410 8.80 -17.82 12.36
CA TYR A 410 9.61 -18.66 11.47
C TYR A 410 11.02 -18.77 12.04
N ARG A 411 11.55 -19.98 12.17
CA ARG A 411 12.90 -20.26 12.65
C ARG A 411 13.74 -20.98 11.61
N PHE A 412 14.99 -20.54 11.47
CA PHE A 412 15.98 -21.21 10.61
C PHE A 412 17.34 -21.28 11.29
N MET A 413 17.81 -22.50 11.51
CA MET A 413 19.13 -22.77 12.10
C MET A 413 20.23 -22.40 11.09
N LEU A 414 21.15 -21.50 11.47
CA LEU A 414 22.22 -21.05 10.58
C LEU A 414 23.19 -22.18 10.25
N GLY A 415 23.87 -22.05 9.12
CA GLY A 415 24.77 -23.07 8.60
C GLY A 415 25.14 -22.85 7.14
N LYS A 416 26.12 -23.60 6.64
CA LYS A 416 26.62 -23.49 5.26
C LYS A 416 25.69 -24.12 4.22
N ASN A 417 24.62 -24.80 4.66
CA ASN A 417 23.56 -25.30 3.80
C ASN A 417 22.19 -25.23 4.51
N ILE A 418 21.14 -25.47 3.74
CA ILE A 418 19.74 -25.50 4.17
C ILE A 418 19.26 -26.89 4.60
N THR A 419 20.16 -27.85 4.80
CA THR A 419 19.82 -29.26 5.08
C THR A 419 20.43 -29.75 6.39
N THR A 420 21.74 -30.02 6.46
CA THR A 420 22.36 -30.77 7.56
C THR A 420 23.56 -30.09 8.24
N ASN A 421 24.11 -29.00 7.70
CA ASN A 421 25.26 -28.31 8.28
C ASN A 421 24.81 -27.18 9.21
N TYR A 422 25.32 -27.12 10.44
CA TYR A 422 24.97 -26.13 11.46
C TYR A 422 26.16 -25.22 11.82
N ASP A 423 27.12 -25.03 10.90
CA ASP A 423 28.29 -24.17 11.11
C ASP A 423 28.00 -22.71 10.78
N ALA A 424 28.03 -21.86 11.81
CA ALA A 424 28.07 -20.41 11.72
C ALA A 424 29.55 -19.95 11.80
N GLU A 425 30.32 -20.09 10.73
CA GLU A 425 31.78 -19.83 10.69
C GLU A 425 32.12 -18.33 10.66
N ARG A 426 33.27 -17.92 11.23
CA ARG A 426 33.78 -16.53 11.19
C ARG A 426 34.15 -16.02 9.78
N ASN A 427 34.13 -14.70 9.59
CA ASN A 427 34.43 -14.01 8.33
C ASN A 427 33.54 -14.44 7.13
N HIS A 428 32.27 -14.73 7.40
CA HIS A 428 31.29 -15.13 6.40
C HIS A 428 30.11 -14.14 6.34
N HIS A 429 29.55 -14.03 5.13
CA HIS A 429 28.30 -13.34 4.88
C HIS A 429 27.22 -14.40 4.68
N TYR A 430 26.42 -14.61 5.72
CA TYR A 430 25.19 -15.39 5.68
C TYR A 430 24.07 -14.53 5.11
N LYS A 431 23.22 -15.15 4.30
CA LYS A 431 22.37 -14.39 3.38
C LYS A 431 21.13 -15.22 3.12
N LEU A 432 19.97 -14.79 3.56
CA LEU A 432 18.88 -15.69 3.87
C LEU A 432 17.58 -15.16 3.28
N THR A 433 16.93 -15.94 2.42
CA THR A 433 15.59 -15.59 1.90
C THR A 433 14.56 -16.50 2.53
N LEU A 434 13.62 -15.94 3.30
CA LEU A 434 12.41 -16.64 3.72
C LEU A 434 11.41 -16.63 2.57
N LYS A 435 11.08 -17.80 2.02
CA LYS A 435 10.05 -17.94 1.00
C LYS A 435 8.75 -18.41 1.63
N PHE A 436 7.73 -17.57 1.61
CA PHE A 436 6.40 -17.96 2.05
C PHE A 436 5.70 -18.76 0.95
N LYS A 437 5.11 -19.89 1.33
CA LYS A 437 4.36 -20.77 0.44
C LYS A 437 2.90 -20.84 0.87
N ASN A 438 2.02 -21.07 -0.10
CA ASN A 438 0.60 -21.37 0.11
C ASN A 438 -0.05 -20.38 1.11
N PHE A 439 -0.51 -20.82 2.28
CA PHE A 439 -1.18 -19.99 3.27
C PHE A 439 -0.23 -19.35 4.31
N ALA A 440 1.06 -19.30 3.99
CA ALA A 440 2.18 -18.80 4.79
C ALA A 440 2.51 -19.61 6.05
N ASN A 441 1.51 -20.21 6.69
CA ASN A 441 1.70 -21.24 7.73
C ASN A 441 2.02 -22.64 7.15
N ASP A 442 2.55 -22.70 5.92
CA ASP A 442 2.94 -23.92 5.22
C ASP A 442 4.47 -23.91 4.91
N ALA A 443 5.06 -25.11 4.89
CA ALA A 443 6.49 -25.38 5.14
C ALA A 443 7.54 -24.73 4.20
N ASP A 444 8.49 -24.00 4.80
CA ASP A 444 9.84 -23.77 4.23
C ASP A 444 10.90 -23.62 5.33
N TRP A 445 10.54 -22.97 6.45
CA TRP A 445 11.32 -22.87 7.70
C TRP A 445 10.52 -23.49 8.85
N HIS A 446 11.11 -23.64 10.04
CA HIS A 446 10.36 -24.11 11.21
C HIS A 446 9.31 -23.09 11.67
N ILE A 447 8.04 -23.40 11.44
CA ILE A 447 6.88 -22.54 11.74
C ILE A 447 6.32 -22.86 13.13
N GLU A 448 6.18 -21.84 13.97
CA GLU A 448 5.38 -21.86 15.19
C GLU A 448 4.11 -21.03 14.95
N TYR A 449 2.98 -21.73 14.81
CA TYR A 449 1.64 -21.16 14.67
C TYR A 449 0.62 -22.08 15.35
N ALA A 450 -0.30 -21.50 16.12
CA ALA A 450 -1.36 -22.23 16.82
C ALA A 450 -2.72 -21.54 16.65
N GLU A 451 -3.69 -22.26 16.10
CA GLU A 451 -5.09 -21.82 16.06
C GLU A 451 -5.76 -22.02 17.44
N PRO A 452 -6.63 -21.09 17.89
CA PRO A 452 -7.47 -21.30 19.06
C PRO A 452 -8.42 -22.49 18.89
N GLU A 453 -8.49 -23.37 19.89
CA GLU A 453 -9.40 -24.51 19.91
C GLU A 453 -10.09 -24.62 21.29
N PRO A 454 -11.43 -24.50 21.37
CA PRO A 454 -12.35 -24.14 20.29
C PRO A 454 -12.28 -22.63 19.94
N GLY A 455 -12.63 -22.26 18.71
CA GLY A 455 -12.51 -20.89 18.20
C GLY A 455 -13.30 -20.61 16.90
N ILE A 456 -13.44 -19.32 16.56
CA ILE A 456 -13.98 -18.84 15.29
C ILE A 456 -12.88 -17.99 14.63
N GLU A 457 -12.49 -18.36 13.41
CA GLU A 457 -11.57 -17.61 12.56
C GLU A 457 -12.37 -16.93 11.44
N VAL A 458 -12.18 -15.62 11.26
CA VAL A 458 -12.93 -14.81 10.30
C VAL A 458 -12.07 -13.60 9.89
N PRO A 459 -12.07 -13.17 8.61
CA PRO A 459 -11.29 -12.02 8.18
C PRO A 459 -11.64 -10.76 8.98
N ASN A 460 -10.69 -10.23 9.74
CA ASN A 460 -10.88 -9.03 10.53
C ASN A 460 -9.74 -8.01 10.26
N PRO A 461 -10.06 -6.77 9.80
CA PRO A 461 -11.36 -6.37 9.27
C PRO A 461 -11.66 -7.01 7.90
N TYR A 462 -12.91 -6.89 7.46
CA TYR A 462 -13.32 -7.22 6.09
C TYR A 462 -14.02 -6.04 5.41
N TYR A 463 -14.06 -6.05 4.08
CA TYR A 463 -14.43 -4.88 3.28
C TYR A 463 -15.68 -5.14 2.44
N ILE A 464 -16.59 -4.16 2.43
CA ILE A 464 -17.79 -4.15 1.60
C ILE A 464 -17.86 -2.88 0.73
N SER A 465 -18.40 -3.04 -0.48
CA SER A 465 -18.53 -1.99 -1.48
C SER A 465 -19.09 -0.67 -0.95
N TYR A 466 -18.58 0.46 -1.46
CA TYR A 466 -19.18 1.78 -1.22
C TYR A 466 -20.55 1.92 -1.91
N LEU A 467 -20.82 1.08 -2.93
CA LEU A 467 -22.06 1.08 -3.69
C LEU A 467 -23.20 0.41 -2.93
N TYR A 468 -24.41 0.96 -3.07
CA TYR A 468 -25.66 0.39 -2.58
C TYR A 468 -26.06 -0.91 -3.29
N ASN A 469 -26.91 -1.72 -2.65
CA ASN A 469 -27.39 -3.03 -3.14
C ASN A 469 -26.28 -3.87 -3.81
N ARG A 470 -25.13 -3.96 -3.15
CA ARG A 470 -24.07 -4.93 -3.41
C ARG A 470 -24.01 -5.94 -2.28
N THR A 471 -23.57 -7.14 -2.65
CA THR A 471 -23.35 -8.25 -1.75
C THR A 471 -21.85 -8.53 -1.64
N MET A 472 -21.45 -9.10 -0.52
CA MET A 472 -20.16 -9.74 -0.34
C MET A 472 -20.36 -10.94 0.56
N ASP A 473 -19.59 -12.00 0.34
CA ASP A 473 -19.68 -13.19 1.17
C ASP A 473 -18.53 -13.18 2.18
N LEU A 474 -18.87 -13.32 3.46
CA LEU A 474 -17.95 -13.34 4.59
C LEU A 474 -17.58 -14.81 4.87
N PRO A 475 -16.33 -15.23 4.60
CA PRO A 475 -15.92 -16.58 4.89
C PRO A 475 -15.58 -16.70 6.38
N ILE A 476 -16.03 -17.79 7.01
CA ILE A 476 -15.91 -18.06 8.44
C ILE A 476 -15.43 -19.50 8.60
N LYS A 477 -14.42 -19.73 9.42
CA LYS A 477 -14.01 -21.06 9.89
C LYS A 477 -14.37 -21.19 11.36
N ILE A 478 -15.01 -22.30 11.74
CA ILE A 478 -15.41 -22.59 13.12
C ILE A 478 -14.75 -23.90 13.52
N ASN A 479 -13.86 -23.85 14.52
CA ASN A 479 -13.27 -25.02 15.13
C ASN A 479 -13.94 -25.27 16.49
N PRO A 480 -14.90 -26.22 16.61
CA PRO A 480 -15.56 -26.53 17.88
C PRO A 480 -14.74 -27.49 18.77
N GLY A 481 -13.52 -27.87 18.37
CA GLY A 481 -12.76 -28.95 18.99
C GLY A 481 -13.56 -30.26 19.01
N TYR A 482 -13.69 -30.87 20.19
CA TYR A 482 -14.46 -32.11 20.39
C TYR A 482 -15.99 -31.95 20.24
N ALA A 483 -16.53 -30.74 20.36
CA ALA A 483 -17.96 -30.49 20.23
C ALA A 483 -18.42 -30.46 18.76
N LYS A 484 -19.73 -30.36 18.55
CA LYS A 484 -20.33 -30.05 17.24
C LYS A 484 -20.95 -28.67 17.29
N VAL A 485 -20.96 -27.96 16.15
CA VAL A 485 -21.77 -26.75 15.99
C VAL A 485 -23.22 -27.16 15.71
N GLU A 486 -24.19 -26.52 16.35
CA GLU A 486 -25.63 -26.77 16.17
C GLU A 486 -26.33 -25.66 15.39
N SER A 487 -25.90 -24.41 15.57
CA SER A 487 -26.41 -23.25 14.83
C SER A 487 -25.40 -22.11 14.82
N VAL A 488 -25.48 -21.25 13.81
CA VAL A 488 -24.70 -20.01 13.74
C VAL A 488 -25.64 -18.83 13.59
N LYS A 489 -25.39 -17.77 14.36
CA LYS A 489 -26.18 -16.54 14.36
C LYS A 489 -25.26 -15.35 14.14
N ALA A 490 -25.63 -14.47 13.20
CA ALA A 490 -24.99 -13.18 13.02
C ALA A 490 -25.92 -12.05 13.51
N GLU A 491 -25.36 -11.09 14.24
CA GLU A 491 -26.08 -9.93 14.77
C GLU A 491 -25.27 -8.64 14.56
N ILE A 492 -25.90 -7.61 14.00
CA ILE A 492 -25.27 -6.29 13.85
C ILE A 492 -25.30 -5.58 15.21
N LEU A 493 -24.15 -5.49 15.87
CA LEU A 493 -23.96 -4.75 17.12
C LEU A 493 -23.87 -3.25 16.89
N ASN A 494 -23.12 -2.84 15.86
CA ASN A 494 -22.96 -1.44 15.47
C ASN A 494 -23.08 -1.29 13.95
N ASN A 495 -23.62 -0.18 13.47
CA ASN A 495 -23.80 0.08 12.03
C ASN A 495 -23.70 1.59 11.82
N GLY A 496 -22.47 2.10 11.76
CA GLY A 496 -22.23 3.53 11.71
C GLY A 496 -22.67 4.14 10.38
N TRP A 497 -23.34 5.29 10.45
CA TRP A 497 -23.58 6.16 9.29
C TRP A 497 -22.44 7.16 9.10
N ALA A 498 -21.71 7.49 10.16
CA ALA A 498 -20.64 8.48 10.23
C ALA A 498 -19.31 7.94 9.66
N PRO A 499 -18.39 8.85 9.26
CA PRO A 499 -17.06 8.47 8.81
C PRO A 499 -16.14 8.15 10.00
N ILE A 500 -15.38 7.06 9.90
CA ILE A 500 -14.36 6.72 10.91
C ILE A 500 -13.07 7.55 10.70
N GLY A 501 -12.51 8.10 11.79
CA GLY A 501 -11.24 8.85 11.78
C GLY A 501 -11.31 10.28 11.23
N ALA A 502 -12.51 10.85 11.09
CA ALA A 502 -12.70 12.22 10.61
C ALA A 502 -12.46 13.28 11.71
N ASP A 503 -12.64 12.89 12.97
CA ASP A 503 -12.36 13.66 14.19
C ASP A 503 -10.89 14.13 14.27
N ALA A 504 -9.95 13.27 13.88
CA ALA A 504 -8.52 13.60 13.74
C ALA A 504 -8.23 14.75 12.74
N ASN A 505 -9.22 15.11 11.90
CA ASN A 505 -9.14 16.21 10.93
C ASN A 505 -10.12 17.35 11.29
N ASN A 506 -10.55 17.46 12.56
CA ASN A 506 -11.54 18.44 13.07
C ASN A 506 -12.95 18.32 12.45
N PHE A 507 -13.31 17.18 11.87
CA PHE A 507 -14.66 16.94 11.34
C PHE A 507 -15.55 16.24 12.37
N ASP A 508 -16.36 17.05 13.05
CA ASP A 508 -17.34 16.63 14.05
C ASP A 508 -18.60 16.02 13.39
N TYR A 509 -18.56 14.71 13.15
CA TYR A 509 -19.73 13.89 12.77
C TYR A 509 -20.17 12.92 13.88
N TYR A 510 -19.26 12.59 14.81
CA TYR A 510 -19.41 11.45 15.72
C TYR A 510 -20.39 11.68 16.86
N HIS A 511 -20.69 12.95 17.21
CA HIS A 511 -21.67 13.28 18.25
C HIS A 511 -23.09 12.75 17.97
N PHE A 512 -23.42 12.38 16.72
CA PHE A 512 -24.73 11.85 16.32
C PHE A 512 -24.67 10.39 15.83
N ASP A 513 -23.56 9.68 16.05
CA ASP A 513 -23.42 8.24 15.74
C ASP A 513 -22.88 7.49 16.97
N LEU A 514 -23.77 7.27 17.93
CA LEU A 514 -23.44 6.63 19.20
C LEU A 514 -23.32 5.11 19.02
N GLU A 515 -22.19 4.53 19.45
CA GLU A 515 -21.92 3.10 19.29
C GLU A 515 -23.06 2.21 19.86
N GLY A 516 -23.54 1.29 19.03
CA GLY A 516 -24.64 0.38 19.37
C GLY A 516 -26.03 1.03 19.47
N LYS A 517 -26.17 2.32 19.09
CA LYS A 517 -27.46 2.99 18.91
C LYS A 517 -27.77 3.14 17.43
N ASN A 518 -29.06 3.38 17.13
CA ASN A 518 -29.53 3.78 15.81
C ASN A 518 -29.07 2.90 14.62
N VAL A 519 -28.77 1.61 14.84
CA VAL A 519 -28.16 0.70 13.83
C VAL A 519 -28.98 0.55 12.53
N TRP A 520 -30.25 0.92 12.57
CA TRP A 520 -31.15 1.03 11.42
C TRP A 520 -30.87 2.21 10.49
N ASN A 521 -29.94 3.10 10.83
CA ASN A 521 -29.47 4.23 10.01
C ASN A 521 -28.13 3.96 9.31
N GLY A 522 -27.45 2.84 9.63
CA GLY A 522 -26.19 2.44 9.01
C GLY A 522 -26.33 1.73 7.66
N PHE A 523 -25.20 1.38 7.06
CA PHE A 523 -25.13 0.87 5.69
C PHE A 523 -25.38 -0.64 5.54
N LEU A 524 -25.10 -1.43 6.59
CA LEU A 524 -25.02 -2.88 6.50
C LEU A 524 -26.38 -3.56 6.71
N SER A 525 -26.55 -4.73 6.10
CA SER A 525 -27.61 -5.70 6.38
C SER A 525 -27.11 -7.15 6.25
N LEU A 526 -27.65 -8.04 7.09
CA LEU A 526 -27.42 -9.50 7.03
C LEU A 526 -28.41 -10.24 6.11
N ARG A 527 -29.28 -9.51 5.40
CA ARG A 527 -30.32 -10.07 4.52
C ARG A 527 -30.43 -9.26 3.25
N ARG A 528 -30.58 -9.94 2.12
CA ARG A 528 -30.62 -9.37 0.76
C ARG A 528 -31.51 -8.13 0.62
N THR A 529 -30.95 -7.08 0.02
CA THR A 529 -31.64 -5.81 -0.26
C THR A 529 -31.86 -5.60 -1.75
N THR A 530 -33.08 -5.22 -2.12
CA THR A 530 -33.49 -4.83 -3.48
C THR A 530 -34.01 -3.39 -3.57
N ALA A 531 -34.29 -2.76 -2.42
CA ALA A 531 -34.73 -1.37 -2.35
C ALA A 531 -33.58 -0.43 -2.75
N THR A 532 -33.75 0.35 -3.81
CA THR A 532 -32.86 1.46 -4.18
C THR A 532 -33.25 2.73 -3.43
N ILE A 533 -34.54 2.93 -3.15
CA ILE A 533 -35.09 4.11 -2.47
C ILE A 533 -36.12 3.65 -1.42
N LEU A 534 -36.11 4.27 -0.24
CA LEU A 534 -37.20 4.14 0.75
C LEU A 534 -38.07 5.41 0.74
N THR A 535 -39.40 5.25 0.71
CA THR A 535 -40.36 6.37 0.70
C THR A 535 -41.38 6.27 1.82
N THR A 536 -41.74 7.40 2.41
CA THR A 536 -42.86 7.54 3.34
C THR A 536 -44.21 7.74 2.64
N THR A 537 -44.23 7.78 1.30
CA THR A 537 -45.45 8.01 0.49
C THR A 537 -45.87 6.73 -0.20
N LYS A 538 -47.00 6.14 0.22
CA LYS A 538 -47.51 4.86 -0.34
C LYS A 538 -47.76 4.92 -1.85
N ALA A 539 -48.17 6.08 -2.37
CA ALA A 539 -48.45 6.27 -3.80
C ALA A 539 -47.18 6.28 -4.69
N ASP A 540 -46.00 6.53 -4.11
CA ASP A 540 -44.72 6.50 -4.83
C ASP A 540 -44.00 5.16 -4.76
N ALA A 541 -44.44 4.27 -3.86
CA ALA A 541 -43.85 2.95 -3.72
C ALA A 541 -44.14 2.07 -4.94
N ASN A 542 -43.09 1.48 -5.48
CA ASN A 542 -43.12 0.50 -6.56
C ASN A 542 -41.94 -0.47 -6.33
N GLU A 543 -42.23 -1.58 -5.66
CA GLU A 543 -41.18 -2.55 -5.28
C GLU A 543 -40.50 -3.18 -6.49
N GLY A 544 -41.22 -3.36 -7.60
CA GLY A 544 -40.66 -3.82 -8.88
C GLY A 544 -39.66 -2.84 -9.52
N SER A 545 -39.63 -1.59 -9.04
CA SER A 545 -38.64 -0.56 -9.40
C SER A 545 -37.67 -0.23 -8.25
N GLY A 546 -37.68 -1.03 -7.17
CA GLY A 546 -36.83 -0.81 -6.00
C GLY A 546 -37.21 0.40 -5.13
N ILE A 547 -38.42 0.96 -5.29
CA ILE A 547 -38.92 2.05 -4.44
C ILE A 547 -39.86 1.44 -3.40
N VAL A 548 -39.45 1.36 -2.14
CA VAL A 548 -40.16 0.59 -1.11
C VAL A 548 -40.75 1.51 -0.03
N TYR A 549 -41.99 1.25 0.39
CA TYR A 549 -42.61 2.00 1.47
C TYR A 549 -42.01 1.65 2.84
N ALA A 550 -41.70 2.68 3.63
CA ALA A 550 -41.20 2.59 4.99
C ALA A 550 -41.76 3.75 5.83
N GLU A 551 -42.21 3.48 7.04
CA GLU A 551 -42.70 4.53 7.96
C GLU A 551 -41.52 5.25 8.64
N SER A 552 -40.45 4.51 8.89
CA SER A 552 -39.15 5.02 9.33
C SER A 552 -38.04 4.04 8.93
N ASN A 553 -36.79 4.50 8.97
CA ASN A 553 -35.63 3.61 8.76
C ASN A 553 -35.62 2.45 9.78
N GLN A 554 -36.05 2.71 11.03
CA GLN A 554 -36.16 1.73 12.11
C GLN A 554 -37.25 0.69 11.86
N GLU A 555 -38.45 1.14 11.48
CA GLU A 555 -39.58 0.26 11.16
C GLU A 555 -39.19 -0.72 10.05
N TYR A 556 -38.67 -0.21 8.93
CA TYR A 556 -38.24 -1.05 7.82
C TYR A 556 -37.14 -2.05 8.23
N TYR A 557 -36.12 -1.59 8.95
CA TYR A 557 -35.00 -2.43 9.41
C TYR A 557 -35.47 -3.58 10.31
N ASN A 558 -36.40 -3.30 11.24
CA ASN A 558 -36.95 -4.28 12.17
C ASN A 558 -37.91 -5.25 11.48
N ARG A 559 -38.90 -4.75 10.71
CA ARG A 559 -39.88 -5.58 9.98
C ARG A 559 -39.20 -6.53 9.01
N THR A 560 -38.12 -6.10 8.36
CA THR A 560 -37.37 -6.93 7.40
C THR A 560 -36.12 -7.59 8.00
N GLN A 561 -36.02 -7.61 9.33
CA GLN A 561 -34.99 -8.33 10.12
C GLN A 561 -33.55 -8.10 9.63
N ARG A 562 -33.21 -6.88 9.23
CA ARG A 562 -31.92 -6.56 8.57
C ARG A 562 -30.69 -6.71 9.47
N GLY A 563 -30.90 -6.68 10.79
CA GLY A 563 -29.85 -6.73 11.81
C GLY A 563 -29.55 -8.11 12.40
N ASN A 564 -30.29 -9.16 12.05
CA ASN A 564 -30.04 -10.52 12.53
C ASN A 564 -30.35 -11.59 11.47
N ARG A 565 -29.54 -12.64 11.45
CA ARG A 565 -29.81 -13.86 10.67
C ARG A 565 -29.25 -15.08 11.39
N GLU A 566 -30.04 -16.15 11.40
CA GLU A 566 -29.63 -17.47 11.83
C GLU A 566 -29.39 -18.33 10.59
N TYR A 567 -28.39 -19.21 10.68
CA TYR A 567 -27.90 -20.07 9.62
C TYR A 567 -27.91 -21.52 10.11
N ALA A 568 -28.44 -22.42 9.29
CA ALA A 568 -28.28 -23.85 9.51
C ALA A 568 -26.83 -24.26 9.22
N VAL A 569 -26.40 -25.37 9.80
CA VAL A 569 -25.00 -25.85 9.75
C VAL A 569 -24.85 -27.17 8.99
N ASP A 570 -25.93 -27.65 8.38
CA ASP A 570 -25.92 -28.80 7.49
C ASP A 570 -25.09 -28.49 6.23
N PRO A 571 -24.12 -29.35 5.84
CA PRO A 571 -23.29 -29.10 4.67
C PRO A 571 -24.10 -29.01 3.36
N GLY A 572 -23.80 -27.99 2.55
CA GLY A 572 -24.48 -27.73 1.28
C GLY A 572 -24.55 -26.25 0.93
N ILE A 573 -25.15 -25.95 -0.22
CA ILE A 573 -25.59 -24.60 -0.58
C ILE A 573 -27.03 -24.44 -0.10
N HIS A 574 -27.27 -23.41 0.71
CA HIS A 574 -28.58 -23.04 1.21
C HIS A 574 -29.12 -21.89 0.36
N GLU A 575 -29.94 -22.22 -0.63
CA GLU A 575 -30.56 -21.23 -1.51
C GLU A 575 -31.72 -20.51 -0.80
N ASP A 576 -31.71 -19.19 -0.84
CA ASP A 576 -32.69 -18.34 -0.20
C ASP A 576 -32.85 -17.06 -1.03
N THR A 577 -33.92 -17.00 -1.83
CA THR A 577 -34.15 -15.87 -2.75
C THR A 577 -34.53 -14.58 -2.03
N GLU A 578 -35.04 -14.67 -0.78
CA GLU A 578 -35.54 -13.56 0.02
C GLU A 578 -34.43 -12.92 0.88
N TYR A 579 -33.63 -13.74 1.58
CA TYR A 579 -32.56 -13.27 2.48
C TYR A 579 -31.15 -13.46 1.90
N GLY A 580 -30.98 -14.25 0.86
CA GLY A 580 -29.73 -14.45 0.13
C GLY A 580 -29.04 -15.78 0.44
N ASN A 581 -28.47 -16.42 -0.58
CA ASN A 581 -27.84 -17.74 -0.47
C ASN A 581 -26.62 -17.73 0.47
N TYR A 582 -26.35 -18.84 1.15
CA TYR A 582 -25.11 -19.06 1.89
C TYR A 582 -24.65 -20.51 1.71
N SER A 583 -23.38 -20.81 2.02
CA SER A 583 -22.84 -22.16 1.88
C SER A 583 -22.16 -22.66 3.15
N VAL A 584 -22.26 -23.95 3.41
CA VAL A 584 -21.59 -24.64 4.52
C VAL A 584 -20.82 -25.85 3.98
N ARG A 585 -19.54 -25.97 4.34
CA ARG A 585 -18.67 -27.12 4.05
C ARG A 585 -18.11 -27.64 5.37
N LYS A 586 -18.16 -28.94 5.57
CA LYS A 586 -17.48 -29.60 6.69
C LYS A 586 -16.11 -30.11 6.23
N GLU A 587 -15.08 -29.93 7.04
CA GLU A 587 -13.75 -30.51 6.78
C GLU A 587 -13.75 -32.02 7.05
N GLU A 588 -13.03 -32.79 6.23
CA GLU A 588 -13.06 -34.25 6.28
C GLU A 588 -12.37 -34.78 7.56
N GLY A 589 -12.99 -35.75 8.22
CA GLY A 589 -12.46 -36.37 9.44
C GLY A 589 -12.55 -35.52 10.73
N THR A 590 -12.81 -34.21 10.66
CA THR A 590 -12.86 -33.31 11.84
C THR A 590 -14.30 -32.90 12.22
N ASN A 591 -14.46 -31.94 13.13
CA ASN A 591 -15.73 -31.22 13.36
C ASN A 591 -15.71 -29.76 12.83
N ILE A 592 -14.65 -29.37 12.12
CA ILE A 592 -14.46 -28.00 11.63
C ILE A 592 -15.47 -27.69 10.52
N LEU A 593 -16.08 -26.53 10.60
CA LEU A 593 -17.00 -26.00 9.57
C LEU A 593 -16.40 -24.77 8.91
N HIS A 594 -16.50 -24.71 7.59
CA HIS A 594 -16.33 -23.51 6.78
C HIS A 594 -17.71 -23.03 6.34
N MET A 595 -18.00 -21.76 6.55
CA MET A 595 -19.22 -21.11 6.08
C MET A 595 -18.86 -19.91 5.21
N SER A 596 -19.71 -19.59 4.23
CA SER A 596 -19.65 -18.31 3.53
C SER A 596 -21.03 -17.67 3.63
N ILE A 597 -21.14 -16.56 4.38
CA ILE A 597 -22.41 -15.90 4.68
C ILE A 597 -22.52 -14.53 3.99
N PRO A 598 -23.66 -14.20 3.35
CA PRO A 598 -23.77 -12.98 2.58
C PRO A 598 -24.09 -11.77 3.45
N LEU A 599 -23.35 -10.68 3.22
CA LEU A 599 -23.61 -9.35 3.75
C LEU A 599 -24.02 -8.41 2.62
N TYR A 600 -24.86 -7.43 2.93
CA TYR A 600 -25.46 -6.53 1.93
C TYR A 600 -25.35 -5.06 2.32
N THR A 601 -25.06 -4.19 1.35
CA THR A 601 -25.25 -2.74 1.50
C THR A 601 -26.70 -2.35 1.23
N ARG A 602 -27.25 -1.48 2.06
CA ARG A 602 -28.63 -0.99 1.97
C ARG A 602 -28.83 0.04 0.85
N ALA A 603 -30.06 0.50 0.71
CA ALA A 603 -30.56 1.38 -0.36
C ALA A 603 -29.67 2.63 -0.63
N LYS A 604 -29.60 3.04 -1.92
CA LYS A 604 -28.93 4.27 -2.40
C LYS A 604 -29.41 5.48 -1.60
N GLN A 605 -30.70 5.53 -1.34
CA GLN A 605 -31.36 6.53 -0.55
C GLN A 605 -32.25 5.80 0.44
N MET A 606 -32.09 6.05 1.74
CA MET A 606 -33.12 5.66 2.69
C MET A 606 -34.28 6.64 2.58
N ILE A 607 -35.01 6.96 3.64
CA ILE A 607 -36.04 8.00 3.57
C ILE A 607 -35.36 9.35 3.33
N ALA A 608 -35.60 9.99 2.18
CA ALA A 608 -34.94 11.24 1.78
C ALA A 608 -34.94 12.31 2.88
N LYS A 609 -36.11 12.55 3.50
CA LYS A 609 -36.31 13.50 4.60
C LYS A 609 -35.51 13.19 5.88
N THR A 610 -34.97 11.97 6.03
CA THR A 610 -34.10 11.55 7.16
C THR A 610 -32.61 11.73 6.88
N SER A 611 -32.19 11.95 5.63
CA SER A 611 -30.78 12.22 5.29
C SER A 611 -29.80 11.07 5.61
N TYR A 612 -30.19 9.83 5.30
CA TYR A 612 -29.34 8.63 5.42
C TYR A 612 -29.23 7.86 4.09
N THR A 613 -28.09 7.20 3.87
CA THR A 613 -27.82 6.35 2.70
C THR A 613 -27.00 5.11 3.06
N GLY A 614 -27.32 3.98 2.42
CA GLY A 614 -26.51 2.76 2.44
C GLY A 614 -25.27 2.82 1.52
N ASN A 615 -25.23 3.78 0.59
CA ASN A 615 -24.04 4.11 -0.21
C ASN A 615 -23.08 4.98 0.62
N ASN A 616 -21.76 4.78 0.57
CA ASN A 616 -20.84 5.66 1.31
C ASN A 616 -20.79 7.06 0.64
N PRO A 617 -21.14 8.16 1.33
CA PRO A 617 -21.05 9.50 0.78
C PRO A 617 -19.62 10.07 0.78
N TYR A 618 -18.76 9.58 1.69
CA TYR A 618 -17.43 10.12 1.96
C TYR A 618 -16.38 9.59 0.98
N VAL A 619 -15.67 10.52 0.31
CA VAL A 619 -14.54 10.20 -0.58
C VAL A 619 -13.27 9.87 0.22
N ALA A 620 -13.08 10.56 1.34
CA ALA A 620 -11.90 10.40 2.20
C ALA A 620 -12.00 9.24 3.22
N TYR A 621 -13.20 8.92 3.68
CA TYR A 621 -13.41 8.10 4.87
C TYR A 621 -14.18 6.80 4.62
N ARG A 622 -13.88 5.79 5.44
CA ARG A 622 -14.64 4.53 5.54
C ARG A 622 -15.81 4.72 6.51
N ARG A 623 -16.78 3.79 6.48
CA ARG A 623 -17.77 3.61 7.55
C ARG A 623 -17.61 2.24 8.19
N GLN A 624 -17.94 2.09 9.47
CA GLN A 624 -17.71 0.86 10.23
C GLN A 624 -19.04 0.25 10.70
N ALA A 625 -19.18 -1.05 10.54
CA ALA A 625 -20.18 -1.86 11.20
C ALA A 625 -19.50 -2.99 11.99
N LYS A 626 -20.09 -3.41 13.10
CA LYS A 626 -19.61 -4.52 13.93
C LYS A 626 -20.64 -5.64 13.91
N ILE A 627 -20.25 -6.82 13.45
CA ILE A 627 -21.08 -8.03 13.49
C ILE A 627 -20.58 -8.93 14.61
N LYS A 628 -21.48 -9.36 15.49
CA LYS A 628 -21.24 -10.50 16.38
C LYS A 628 -21.62 -11.78 15.63
N ILE A 629 -20.68 -12.70 15.48
CA ILE A 629 -20.95 -14.08 15.09
C ILE A 629 -21.03 -14.89 16.38
N THR A 630 -22.09 -15.68 16.56
CA THR A 630 -22.25 -16.62 17.69
C THR A 630 -22.47 -18.01 17.13
N ALA A 631 -21.65 -18.98 17.55
CA ALA A 631 -21.79 -20.39 17.17
C ALA A 631 -22.20 -21.21 18.40
N THR A 632 -23.39 -21.80 18.35
CA THR A 632 -23.91 -22.66 19.42
C THR A 632 -23.24 -24.03 19.32
N LEU A 633 -22.66 -24.50 20.42
CA LEU A 633 -22.02 -25.82 20.49
C LEU A 633 -22.93 -26.83 21.20
N SER A 634 -22.85 -28.09 20.79
CA SER A 634 -23.58 -29.21 21.42
C SER A 634 -23.11 -29.50 22.85
N GLN A 635 -21.92 -29.03 23.21
CA GLN A 635 -21.29 -29.14 24.54
C GLN A 635 -20.35 -27.93 24.74
N GLY A 636 -20.31 -27.38 25.94
CA GLY A 636 -19.52 -26.19 26.27
C GLY A 636 -20.29 -24.87 26.08
N GLU A 637 -19.60 -23.76 26.29
CA GLU A 637 -20.16 -22.41 26.07
C GLU A 637 -20.21 -22.05 24.58
N PRO A 638 -21.18 -21.25 24.11
CA PRO A 638 -21.22 -20.77 22.74
C PRO A 638 -20.00 -19.92 22.39
N LEU A 639 -19.42 -20.17 21.22
CA LEU A 639 -18.32 -19.35 20.70
C LEU A 639 -18.88 -18.00 20.21
N THR A 640 -18.10 -16.94 20.38
CA THR A 640 -18.46 -15.58 19.95
C THR A 640 -17.24 -14.90 19.36
N GLU A 641 -17.40 -14.25 18.21
CA GLU A 641 -16.38 -13.41 17.58
C GLU A 641 -17.00 -12.09 17.09
N ILE A 642 -16.24 -11.00 17.06
CA ILE A 642 -16.71 -9.67 16.64
C ILE A 642 -15.89 -9.17 15.46
N VAL A 643 -16.56 -9.04 14.31
CA VAL A 643 -15.93 -8.67 13.04
C VAL A 643 -16.18 -7.20 12.72
N ASP A 644 -15.11 -6.47 12.42
CA ASP A 644 -15.20 -5.12 11.86
C ASP A 644 -15.38 -5.20 10.35
N ILE A 645 -16.56 -4.75 9.88
CA ILE A 645 -16.88 -4.61 8.47
C ILE A 645 -16.74 -3.14 8.09
N PHE A 646 -15.75 -2.83 7.25
CA PHE A 646 -15.58 -1.50 6.70
C PHE A 646 -16.29 -1.36 5.36
N GLN A 647 -17.24 -0.43 5.28
CA GLN A 647 -17.63 0.10 3.98
C GLN A 647 -16.50 0.95 3.43
N VAL A 648 -16.01 0.58 2.25
CA VAL A 648 -14.88 1.27 1.62
C VAL A 648 -15.21 2.71 1.26
N ARG A 649 -14.15 3.51 1.10
CA ARG A 649 -14.22 4.91 0.66
C ARG A 649 -14.94 5.00 -0.69
N ARG A 650 -15.66 6.08 -0.92
CA ARG A 650 -16.30 6.33 -2.21
C ARG A 650 -15.24 6.66 -3.26
N VAL A 651 -14.92 5.69 -4.13
CA VAL A 651 -14.00 5.90 -5.25
C VAL A 651 -14.70 6.70 -6.36
N VAL A 652 -14.17 7.89 -6.66
CA VAL A 652 -14.73 8.85 -7.63
C VAL A 652 -13.83 9.15 -8.83
N ASN A 653 -12.56 8.71 -8.79
CA ASN A 653 -11.53 9.12 -9.75
C ASN A 653 -10.80 7.89 -10.34
N PRO A 654 -10.97 7.58 -11.64
CA PRO A 654 -12.00 8.10 -12.54
C PRO A 654 -13.41 7.59 -12.15
N LYS A 655 -14.45 8.09 -12.82
CA LYS A 655 -15.82 7.52 -12.79
C LYS A 655 -16.43 7.37 -14.18
N GLY A 656 -15.98 8.15 -15.15
CA GLY A 656 -16.26 7.92 -16.56
C GLY A 656 -15.17 8.48 -17.47
N ILE A 657 -15.13 7.96 -18.70
CA ILE A 657 -14.16 8.31 -19.73
C ILE A 657 -14.92 8.43 -21.05
N TYR A 658 -15.03 9.65 -21.56
CA TYR A 658 -15.78 9.96 -22.77
C TYR A 658 -14.83 10.34 -23.90
N ARG A 659 -15.22 9.95 -25.12
CA ARG A 659 -14.55 10.29 -26.38
C ARG A 659 -15.60 10.78 -27.38
N ARG A 660 -15.27 11.78 -28.20
CA ARG A 660 -16.04 12.11 -29.41
C ARG A 660 -15.94 10.99 -30.43
N HIS A 661 -16.81 11.04 -31.44
CA HIS A 661 -16.98 9.94 -32.38
C HIS A 661 -15.71 9.57 -33.17
N ASN A 662 -14.87 10.56 -33.46
CA ASN A 662 -13.60 10.43 -34.19
C ASN A 662 -12.35 10.40 -33.27
N ASN A 663 -12.52 10.16 -31.96
CA ASN A 663 -11.42 10.02 -31.01
C ASN A 663 -11.37 8.58 -30.48
N ASP A 664 -10.26 7.90 -30.75
CA ASP A 664 -9.95 6.54 -30.30
C ASP A 664 -8.75 6.51 -29.32
N LYS A 665 -8.27 7.68 -28.87
CA LYS A 665 -7.19 7.79 -27.90
C LYS A 665 -7.48 6.93 -26.66
N PRO A 666 -6.55 6.06 -26.24
CA PRO A 666 -6.74 5.25 -25.05
C PRO A 666 -6.72 6.11 -23.78
N PHE A 667 -7.00 5.48 -22.63
CA PHE A 667 -6.97 6.12 -21.32
C PHE A 667 -6.28 5.22 -20.30
N HIS A 668 -5.35 5.76 -19.53
CA HIS A 668 -4.67 5.08 -18.42
C HIS A 668 -5.47 5.26 -17.13
N VAL A 669 -6.10 4.17 -16.70
CA VAL A 669 -6.86 4.09 -15.45
C VAL A 669 -5.91 3.70 -14.32
N VAL A 670 -5.85 4.55 -13.31
CA VAL A 670 -5.38 4.16 -11.97
C VAL A 670 -6.49 4.54 -11.00
N LEU A 671 -7.04 3.59 -10.23
CA LEU A 671 -8.07 3.98 -9.25
C LEU A 671 -7.42 4.72 -8.09
N LYS A 672 -7.90 5.95 -7.83
CA LYS A 672 -7.37 6.81 -6.78
C LYS A 672 -8.41 7.14 -5.71
N ARG A 673 -7.94 7.31 -4.48
CA ARG A 673 -8.73 7.72 -3.30
C ARG A 673 -8.24 9.07 -2.77
N LEU A 674 -9.05 9.73 -1.95
CA LEU A 674 -8.61 10.91 -1.20
C LEU A 674 -8.17 10.47 0.19
N ALA A 675 -7.02 10.93 0.69
CA ALA A 675 -6.48 10.48 1.98
C ALA A 675 -7.28 11.03 3.19
N ARG A 676 -7.73 12.29 3.07
CA ARG A 676 -8.51 13.05 4.06
C ARG A 676 -9.29 14.16 3.34
N GLU A 677 -10.35 14.69 3.96
CA GLU A 677 -11.29 15.62 3.30
C GLU A 677 -10.64 16.91 2.75
N ASN A 678 -9.55 17.38 3.39
CA ASN A 678 -8.78 18.56 2.98
C ASN A 678 -7.49 18.22 2.19
N ALA A 679 -7.34 17.01 1.66
CA ALA A 679 -6.19 16.69 0.81
C ALA A 679 -6.28 17.41 -0.54
N THR A 680 -5.17 17.99 -1.00
CA THR A 680 -5.05 18.64 -2.32
C THR A 680 -4.79 17.66 -3.46
N ASN A 681 -4.45 16.42 -3.13
CA ASN A 681 -4.15 15.36 -4.10
C ASN A 681 -4.89 14.08 -3.73
N PHE A 682 -5.34 13.39 -4.76
CA PHE A 682 -5.69 11.98 -4.76
C PHE A 682 -4.41 11.12 -4.71
N GLU A 683 -4.48 10.02 -3.97
CA GLU A 683 -3.44 8.99 -3.88
C GLU A 683 -3.93 7.66 -4.47
N GLU A 684 -3.00 6.87 -4.98
CA GLU A 684 -3.26 5.51 -5.43
C GLU A 684 -3.52 4.59 -4.23
N PHE A 685 -4.20 3.47 -4.44
CA PHE A 685 -4.41 2.47 -3.38
C PHE A 685 -4.39 1.05 -3.90
N THR A 686 -4.06 0.12 -2.99
CA THR A 686 -3.92 -1.31 -3.26
C THR A 686 -5.17 -2.11 -2.89
N SER A 687 -5.40 -3.21 -3.59
CA SER A 687 -6.52 -4.11 -3.29
C SER A 687 -6.18 -5.11 -2.16
N GLU A 688 -6.93 -5.05 -1.06
CA GLU A 688 -7.01 -6.09 0.00
C GLU A 688 -7.60 -7.41 -0.52
N GLY A 689 -6.85 -8.14 -1.34
CA GLY A 689 -7.28 -9.35 -2.04
C GLY A 689 -7.21 -9.19 -3.55
N ALA A 690 -7.56 -10.23 -4.30
CA ALA A 690 -7.64 -10.16 -5.76
C ALA A 690 -8.56 -9.03 -6.24
N TRP A 691 -8.28 -8.55 -7.45
CA TRP A 691 -9.17 -7.65 -8.18
C TRP A 691 -9.31 -8.05 -9.66
N GLU A 692 -10.42 -7.68 -10.26
CA GLU A 692 -10.69 -7.87 -11.69
C GLU A 692 -11.31 -6.60 -12.31
N ALA A 693 -11.17 -6.44 -13.62
CA ALA A 693 -11.92 -5.48 -14.42
C ALA A 693 -12.52 -6.17 -15.65
N VAL A 694 -13.82 -5.96 -15.88
CA VAL A 694 -14.59 -6.51 -17.00
C VAL A 694 -15.43 -5.44 -17.68
N VAL A 695 -15.65 -5.56 -18.99
CA VAL A 695 -16.74 -4.85 -19.67
C VAL A 695 -18.04 -5.56 -19.29
N ALA A 696 -18.80 -4.97 -18.37
CA ALA A 696 -19.96 -5.59 -17.74
C ALA A 696 -21.28 -5.39 -18.52
N ALA A 697 -21.34 -4.35 -19.35
CA ALA A 697 -22.42 -4.08 -20.28
C ALA A 697 -21.89 -3.23 -21.43
N THR A 698 -22.40 -3.40 -22.65
CA THR A 698 -22.09 -2.54 -23.79
C THR A 698 -23.20 -2.52 -24.83
N THR A 699 -23.33 -1.42 -25.57
CA THR A 699 -24.18 -1.35 -26.76
C THR A 699 -23.49 -1.85 -28.03
N HIS A 700 -22.16 -2.04 -28.02
CA HIS A 700 -21.37 -2.41 -29.20
C HIS A 700 -20.22 -3.33 -28.81
N GLU A 701 -20.38 -4.64 -29.00
CA GLU A 701 -19.37 -5.63 -28.64
C GLU A 701 -17.99 -5.32 -29.23
N GLY A 702 -16.97 -5.34 -28.36
CA GLY A 702 -15.58 -5.10 -28.74
C GLY A 702 -15.20 -3.67 -29.13
N PHE A 703 -16.05 -2.64 -28.98
CA PHE A 703 -15.61 -1.25 -29.24
C PHE A 703 -14.60 -0.72 -28.21
N VAL A 704 -14.56 -1.32 -27.03
CA VAL A 704 -13.60 -1.05 -25.95
C VAL A 704 -12.89 -2.34 -25.57
N LYS A 705 -11.59 -2.25 -25.31
CA LYS A 705 -10.77 -3.35 -24.81
C LYS A 705 -9.92 -2.90 -23.61
N LEU A 706 -9.83 -3.79 -22.61
CA LEU A 706 -8.95 -3.63 -21.46
C LEU A 706 -7.55 -4.17 -21.78
N GLU A 707 -6.52 -3.43 -21.43
CA GLU A 707 -5.12 -3.83 -21.61
C GLU A 707 -4.32 -3.64 -20.31
N LYS A 708 -3.25 -4.43 -20.17
CA LYS A 708 -2.33 -4.32 -19.03
C LYS A 708 -1.60 -2.97 -19.10
N SER A 709 -1.39 -2.35 -17.95
CA SER A 709 -0.45 -1.23 -17.87
C SER A 709 1.00 -1.74 -17.84
N SER A 710 1.92 -0.98 -18.44
CA SER A 710 3.36 -1.29 -18.39
C SER A 710 3.97 -1.05 -17.00
N SER A 711 3.34 -0.23 -16.15
CA SER A 711 3.73 -0.01 -14.76
C SER A 711 3.35 -1.16 -13.82
N ASN A 712 2.29 -1.93 -14.15
CA ASN A 712 1.77 -2.97 -13.26
C ASN A 712 1.98 -4.40 -13.79
N LYS A 713 3.15 -4.95 -13.45
CA LYS A 713 3.52 -6.35 -13.76
C LYS A 713 2.65 -7.41 -13.08
N TYR A 714 1.85 -7.05 -12.08
CA TYR A 714 0.99 -7.98 -11.33
C TYR A 714 -0.39 -8.20 -11.99
N THR A 715 -0.51 -7.91 -13.29
CA THR A 715 -1.75 -8.05 -14.06
C THR A 715 -1.71 -9.18 -15.09
N SER A 716 -2.83 -9.88 -15.22
CA SER A 716 -3.09 -10.91 -16.24
C SER A 716 -4.41 -10.61 -16.97
N ILE A 717 -4.54 -11.09 -18.20
CA ILE A 717 -5.81 -11.04 -18.96
C ILE A 717 -6.14 -12.49 -19.31
N ASP A 718 -7.37 -12.92 -19.04
CA ASP A 718 -7.82 -14.26 -19.42
C ASP A 718 -8.43 -14.32 -20.83
N GLU A 719 -8.84 -15.51 -21.25
CA GLU A 719 -9.39 -15.78 -22.58
C GLU A 719 -10.71 -15.04 -22.87
N HIS A 720 -11.39 -14.51 -21.85
CA HIS A 720 -12.61 -13.72 -21.98
C HIS A 720 -12.34 -12.21 -21.98
N GLY A 721 -11.07 -11.78 -21.90
CA GLY A 721 -10.71 -10.37 -21.80
C GLY A 721 -10.89 -9.78 -20.39
N THR A 722 -11.10 -10.61 -19.37
CA THR A 722 -11.12 -10.15 -17.98
C THR A 722 -9.70 -9.83 -17.56
N LEU A 723 -9.45 -8.58 -17.21
CA LEU A 723 -8.19 -8.19 -16.58
C LEU A 723 -8.25 -8.57 -15.10
N LYS A 724 -7.19 -9.19 -14.57
CA LYS A 724 -7.07 -9.62 -13.18
C LYS A 724 -5.77 -9.08 -12.58
N GLY A 725 -5.79 -8.73 -11.31
CA GLY A 725 -4.62 -8.31 -10.55
C GLY A 725 -4.57 -8.89 -9.14
N LEU A 726 -3.36 -8.94 -8.59
CA LEU A 726 -3.04 -9.70 -7.37
C LEU A 726 -3.20 -8.89 -6.07
N SER A 727 -3.29 -9.58 -4.96
CA SER A 727 -3.46 -9.05 -3.60
C SER A 727 -2.35 -8.08 -3.23
N GLY A 728 -2.71 -6.87 -2.83
CA GLY A 728 -1.75 -5.80 -2.51
C GLY A 728 -1.19 -5.07 -3.73
N SER A 729 -1.62 -5.38 -4.96
CA SER A 729 -1.29 -4.55 -6.14
C SER A 729 -2.22 -3.34 -6.26
N VAL A 730 -1.73 -2.29 -6.92
CA VAL A 730 -2.53 -1.12 -7.33
C VAL A 730 -3.48 -1.52 -8.46
N ILE A 731 -4.65 -0.90 -8.51
CA ILE A 731 -5.63 -1.09 -9.59
C ILE A 731 -5.26 -0.16 -10.74
N ASP A 732 -4.43 -0.66 -11.65
CA ASP A 732 -3.76 0.08 -12.73
C ASP A 732 -3.89 -0.68 -14.07
N PHE A 733 -4.51 -0.06 -15.07
CA PHE A 733 -4.77 -0.64 -16.39
C PHE A 733 -5.08 0.39 -17.49
N LYS A 734 -5.14 -0.06 -18.74
CA LYS A 734 -5.47 0.80 -19.90
C LYS A 734 -6.82 0.44 -20.50
N ILE A 735 -7.60 1.45 -20.87
CA ILE A 735 -8.80 1.34 -21.70
C ILE A 735 -8.42 1.78 -23.11
N THR A 736 -8.72 0.96 -24.11
CA THR A 736 -8.46 1.23 -25.52
C THR A 736 -9.77 1.24 -26.31
N PHE A 737 -9.86 2.10 -27.32
CA PHE A 737 -11.03 2.22 -28.19
C PHE A 737 -10.68 1.66 -29.57
N ASN A 738 -11.54 0.80 -30.10
CA ASN A 738 -11.29 0.11 -31.37
C ASN A 738 -11.88 0.91 -32.55
N GLY A 739 -11.11 1.91 -32.99
CA GLY A 739 -11.47 2.80 -34.10
C GLY A 739 -12.58 3.78 -33.75
N THR A 740 -13.20 4.39 -34.76
CA THR A 740 -14.16 5.50 -34.64
C THR A 740 -15.62 5.08 -34.85
N CYS A 741 -16.56 5.96 -34.51
CA CYS A 741 -18.00 5.82 -34.81
C CYS A 741 -18.52 6.99 -35.68
N ALA A 742 -19.75 6.88 -36.17
CA ALA A 742 -20.37 7.97 -36.92
C ALA A 742 -20.74 9.15 -36.00
N GLU A 743 -20.79 10.37 -36.54
CA GLU A 743 -21.05 11.59 -35.75
C GLU A 743 -22.44 11.57 -35.07
N ASN A 744 -23.41 10.91 -35.70
CA ASN A 744 -24.76 10.68 -35.20
C ASN A 744 -24.92 9.35 -34.43
N GLU A 745 -23.82 8.69 -34.06
CA GLU A 745 -23.79 7.43 -33.30
C GLU A 745 -23.29 7.69 -31.87
N SER A 746 -23.61 6.79 -30.93
CA SER A 746 -22.96 6.75 -29.62
C SER A 746 -22.84 5.32 -29.11
N ARG A 747 -21.60 4.90 -28.86
CA ARG A 747 -21.25 3.60 -28.29
C ARG A 747 -21.04 3.76 -26.79
N HIS A 748 -21.54 2.81 -26.01
CA HIS A 748 -21.50 2.87 -24.56
C HIS A 748 -20.98 1.56 -23.98
N ALA A 749 -20.24 1.66 -22.87
CA ALA A 749 -19.89 0.52 -22.03
C ALA A 749 -19.90 0.91 -20.55
N VAL A 750 -20.06 -0.09 -19.69
CA VAL A 750 -19.78 0.01 -18.25
C VAL A 750 -18.67 -0.97 -17.93
N ILE A 751 -17.53 -0.48 -17.47
CA ILE A 751 -16.48 -1.33 -16.93
C ILE A 751 -16.74 -1.51 -15.43
N ARG A 752 -16.91 -2.75 -14.99
CA ARG A 752 -16.97 -3.09 -13.56
C ARG A 752 -15.57 -3.49 -13.12
N VAL A 753 -15.05 -2.77 -12.13
CA VAL A 753 -13.88 -3.19 -11.35
C VAL A 753 -14.39 -3.83 -10.07
N SER A 754 -14.07 -5.11 -9.86
CA SER A 754 -14.27 -5.82 -8.58
C SER A 754 -12.92 -5.81 -7.84
N TYR A 755 -12.89 -5.45 -6.56
CA TYR A 755 -11.66 -5.30 -5.78
C TYR A 755 -11.89 -5.63 -4.30
N HIS A 756 -10.81 -5.66 -3.51
CA HIS A 756 -10.80 -6.18 -2.15
C HIS A 756 -11.34 -7.62 -2.08
N ASN A 757 -10.67 -8.57 -2.74
CA ASN A 757 -11.14 -9.95 -2.89
C ASN A 757 -12.50 -10.03 -3.61
N ASN A 758 -12.68 -9.16 -4.61
CA ASN A 758 -13.90 -8.99 -5.41
C ASN A 758 -15.19 -8.59 -4.64
N THR A 759 -15.13 -8.29 -3.34
CA THR A 759 -16.28 -7.89 -2.52
C THR A 759 -16.76 -6.46 -2.76
N CYS A 760 -15.86 -5.60 -3.25
CA CYS A 760 -16.11 -4.19 -3.51
C CYS A 760 -16.22 -3.96 -5.01
N ASN A 761 -17.17 -3.14 -5.44
CA ASN A 761 -17.32 -2.79 -6.85
C ASN A 761 -17.15 -1.29 -7.09
N HIS A 762 -16.48 -0.96 -8.18
CA HIS A 762 -16.48 0.36 -8.78
C HIS A 762 -16.93 0.21 -10.25
N LEU A 763 -17.66 1.21 -10.75
CA LEU A 763 -18.16 1.25 -12.13
C LEU A 763 -17.59 2.48 -12.83
N ILE A 764 -16.96 2.28 -13.99
CA ILE A 764 -16.45 3.31 -14.89
C ILE A 764 -17.36 3.35 -16.12
N PHE A 765 -17.96 4.51 -16.40
CA PHE A 765 -18.84 4.71 -17.55
C PHE A 765 -18.05 5.16 -18.77
N VAL A 766 -18.06 4.37 -19.84
CA VAL A 766 -17.32 4.65 -21.07
C VAL A 766 -18.30 5.01 -22.19
N ARG A 767 -17.91 5.99 -23.00
CA ARG A 767 -18.70 6.45 -24.15
C ARG A 767 -17.79 6.88 -25.31
N GLN A 768 -18.18 6.53 -26.54
CA GLN A 768 -17.58 7.06 -27.77
C GLN A 768 -18.69 7.59 -28.71
N GLY A 769 -18.63 8.87 -29.05
CA GLY A 769 -19.67 9.58 -29.80
C GLY A 769 -20.58 10.41 -28.89
N TYR A 770 -21.06 11.56 -29.39
CA TYR A 770 -21.76 12.59 -28.60
C TYR A 770 -23.19 12.92 -29.08
N ALA A 771 -23.73 12.16 -30.03
CA ALA A 771 -25.11 12.25 -30.48
C ALA A 771 -26.13 12.18 -29.30
N PRO A 772 -27.31 12.80 -29.39
CA PRO A 772 -28.36 12.64 -28.39
C PRO A 772 -28.73 11.16 -28.16
N VAL A 773 -28.97 10.76 -26.90
CA VAL A 773 -29.16 9.35 -26.52
C VAL A 773 -30.41 9.13 -25.67
N ALA A 774 -31.27 8.20 -26.09
CA ALA A 774 -32.37 7.70 -25.28
C ALA A 774 -31.87 6.58 -24.35
N LEU A 775 -31.87 6.82 -23.02
CA LEU A 775 -31.41 5.84 -22.02
C LEU A 775 -32.39 4.67 -21.81
N LEU A 776 -33.63 4.84 -22.26
CA LEU A 776 -34.71 3.86 -22.23
C LEU A 776 -35.32 3.76 -23.61
N ASP A 777 -35.86 2.59 -23.95
CA ASP A 777 -36.55 2.37 -25.21
C ASP A 777 -37.86 3.18 -25.24
N GLU A 778 -38.18 3.77 -26.39
CA GLU A 778 -39.25 4.77 -26.54
C GLU A 778 -39.11 6.03 -25.65
N GLY A 779 -37.97 6.21 -24.97
CA GLY A 779 -37.64 7.40 -24.21
C GLY A 779 -37.09 8.54 -25.07
N ARG A 780 -37.22 9.79 -24.58
CA ARG A 780 -36.64 10.98 -25.21
C ARG A 780 -35.12 10.87 -25.34
N ALA A 781 -34.57 11.36 -26.45
CA ALA A 781 -33.13 11.43 -26.66
C ALA A 781 -32.53 12.65 -25.94
N TRP A 782 -31.62 12.41 -25.00
CA TRP A 782 -30.97 13.44 -24.20
C TRP A 782 -29.70 13.97 -24.86
N HIS A 783 -29.54 15.29 -24.88
CA HIS A 783 -28.32 15.92 -25.35
C HIS A 783 -27.13 15.66 -24.41
N THR A 784 -25.95 15.51 -24.99
CA THR A 784 -24.71 15.18 -24.27
C THR A 784 -24.14 16.36 -23.48
N PHE A 785 -24.52 17.59 -23.85
CA PHE A 785 -23.90 18.84 -23.40
C PHE A 785 -24.88 19.71 -22.60
N ASN A 786 -24.36 20.63 -21.78
CA ASN A 786 -25.19 21.72 -21.21
C ASN A 786 -25.29 22.88 -22.19
N MET A 787 -26.36 23.69 -22.07
CA MET A 787 -26.50 24.92 -22.85
C MET A 787 -25.46 25.97 -22.44
N LYS A 788 -24.89 26.65 -23.43
CA LYS A 788 -23.94 27.78 -23.28
C LYS A 788 -24.61 29.10 -23.66
N THR A 789 -25.36 29.11 -24.76
CA THR A 789 -26.17 30.24 -25.23
C THR A 789 -27.56 29.74 -25.65
N PRO A 790 -28.53 30.59 -26.08
CA PRO A 790 -29.80 30.10 -26.64
C PRO A 790 -29.68 29.18 -27.88
N THR A 791 -28.52 29.22 -28.54
CA THR A 791 -28.28 28.57 -29.84
C THR A 791 -27.12 27.58 -29.85
N GLU A 792 -26.34 27.52 -28.77
CA GLU A 792 -25.10 26.74 -28.68
C GLU A 792 -25.06 25.95 -27.38
N GLU A 793 -24.66 24.69 -27.50
CA GLU A 793 -24.26 23.87 -26.37
C GLU A 793 -22.78 24.11 -26.02
N THR A 794 -22.31 23.43 -24.99
CA THR A 794 -20.90 23.35 -24.63
C THR A 794 -20.10 22.47 -25.59
N ASP A 795 -18.80 22.75 -25.76
CA ASP A 795 -17.94 22.04 -26.73
C ASP A 795 -17.50 20.64 -26.23
N SER A 796 -17.72 20.37 -24.95
CA SER A 796 -17.21 19.20 -24.22
C SER A 796 -18.17 18.80 -23.09
N PRO A 797 -18.39 17.48 -22.83
CA PRO A 797 -19.28 17.02 -21.77
C PRO A 797 -18.72 17.30 -20.35
N VAL A 798 -17.44 17.66 -20.25
CA VAL A 798 -16.81 18.10 -19.00
C VAL A 798 -16.89 19.61 -18.77
N GLU A 799 -17.40 20.41 -19.72
CA GLU A 799 -17.70 21.82 -19.50
C GLU A 799 -19.03 21.97 -18.73
N GLU A 800 -19.08 22.89 -17.77
CA GLU A 800 -20.27 23.05 -16.91
C GLU A 800 -21.47 23.72 -17.61
N GLY A 801 -21.22 24.54 -18.63
CA GLY A 801 -22.24 25.36 -19.29
C GLY A 801 -22.63 26.61 -18.48
N SER A 802 -23.60 27.36 -19.00
CA SER A 802 -24.01 28.64 -18.41
C SER A 802 -25.11 28.47 -17.35
N LEU A 803 -25.13 29.40 -16.39
CA LEU A 803 -26.24 29.51 -15.44
C LEU A 803 -27.28 30.51 -15.95
N PHE A 804 -28.53 30.08 -16.02
CA PHE A 804 -29.65 30.86 -16.54
C PHE A 804 -30.60 31.25 -15.41
N LYS A 805 -31.14 32.47 -15.41
CA LYS A 805 -32.26 32.84 -14.52
C LYS A 805 -33.58 32.36 -15.15
N TRP A 806 -34.57 32.05 -14.31
CA TRP A 806 -35.87 31.51 -14.75
C TRP A 806 -36.46 32.24 -15.98
N GLY A 807 -36.78 31.48 -17.02
CA GLY A 807 -37.36 31.95 -18.29
C GLY A 807 -36.46 32.83 -19.16
N ASN A 808 -35.21 33.10 -18.78
CA ASN A 808 -34.31 33.98 -19.51
C ASN A 808 -33.13 33.22 -20.13
N LEU A 809 -33.30 32.79 -21.39
CA LEU A 809 -32.21 32.23 -22.18
C LEU A 809 -31.22 33.29 -22.68
N ASN A 810 -31.68 34.53 -22.85
CA ASN A 810 -30.96 35.58 -23.57
C ASN A 810 -29.82 36.22 -22.76
N GLU A 811 -29.72 35.96 -21.45
CA GLU A 811 -28.70 36.54 -20.57
C GLU A 811 -27.98 35.44 -19.77
N PRO A 812 -27.33 34.47 -20.45
CA PRO A 812 -26.62 33.36 -19.82
C PRO A 812 -25.42 33.85 -19.03
N ILE A 813 -25.30 33.49 -17.75
CA ILE A 813 -24.11 33.76 -16.95
C ILE A 813 -23.03 32.74 -17.35
N ASP A 814 -21.93 33.24 -17.88
CA ASP A 814 -20.82 32.42 -18.38
C ASP A 814 -20.07 31.68 -17.26
N ALA A 815 -19.61 30.46 -17.55
CA ALA A 815 -18.88 29.59 -16.62
C ALA A 815 -17.63 30.26 -16.02
N SER A 816 -16.97 31.18 -16.73
CA SER A 816 -15.84 31.97 -16.23
C SER A 816 -16.16 32.81 -14.97
N SER A 817 -17.45 33.11 -14.74
CA SER A 817 -17.96 33.82 -13.56
C SER A 817 -18.21 32.90 -12.35
N ASN A 818 -18.30 31.59 -12.56
CA ASN A 818 -18.66 30.57 -11.55
C ASN A 818 -17.45 30.00 -10.80
N LYS A 819 -16.54 30.90 -10.41
CA LYS A 819 -15.35 30.59 -9.62
C LYS A 819 -15.38 31.23 -8.24
N HIS A 820 -14.70 30.57 -7.31
CA HIS A 820 -14.38 31.09 -5.98
C HIS A 820 -12.97 31.71 -5.95
N GLU A 821 -12.64 32.38 -4.86
CA GLU A 821 -11.36 33.08 -4.66
C GLU A 821 -10.24 32.18 -4.10
N LYS A 822 -10.58 31.06 -3.44
CA LYS A 822 -9.60 30.07 -2.96
C LYS A 822 -9.08 29.25 -4.15
N GLU A 823 -7.76 29.03 -4.20
CA GLU A 823 -7.12 28.14 -5.18
C GLU A 823 -7.62 26.69 -5.02
N TYR A 824 -7.53 26.13 -3.82
CA TYR A 824 -8.09 24.81 -3.48
C TYR A 824 -9.38 25.00 -2.70
N TRP A 825 -10.49 24.44 -3.19
CA TRP A 825 -11.80 24.53 -2.53
C TRP A 825 -11.96 23.48 -1.42
N ILE A 826 -11.08 23.57 -0.42
CA ILE A 826 -11.02 22.75 0.79
C ILE A 826 -11.19 23.61 2.05
N GLU A 827 -11.39 22.95 3.19
CA GLU A 827 -11.61 23.58 4.50
C GLU A 827 -12.69 24.68 4.43
N VAL A 828 -13.78 24.36 3.73
CA VAL A 828 -14.84 25.29 3.39
C VAL A 828 -15.60 25.70 4.65
N GLN A 829 -15.77 27.01 4.84
CA GLN A 829 -16.49 27.62 5.95
C GLN A 829 -17.60 28.54 5.41
N PRO A 830 -18.66 28.84 6.20
CA PRO A 830 -19.75 29.73 5.76
C PRO A 830 -19.28 31.07 5.19
N LYS A 831 -18.22 31.65 5.78
CA LYS A 831 -17.58 32.92 5.37
C LYS A 831 -16.87 32.90 4.00
N ASP A 832 -16.64 31.72 3.43
CA ASP A 832 -15.97 31.59 2.12
C ASP A 832 -16.97 31.82 0.97
N PHE A 833 -18.27 31.62 1.24
CA PHE A 833 -19.37 31.93 0.33
C PHE A 833 -19.69 33.43 0.31
N LYS A 834 -19.03 34.17 -0.59
CA LYS A 834 -19.12 35.64 -0.70
C LYS A 834 -20.48 36.15 -1.20
N ASP A 835 -20.73 37.43 -0.93
CA ASP A 835 -21.77 38.22 -1.58
C ASP A 835 -21.23 38.72 -2.92
N ASP A 836 -21.84 38.27 -4.02
CA ASP A 836 -21.45 38.62 -5.39
C ASP A 836 -22.37 39.73 -5.98
N LYS A 837 -23.17 40.47 -5.17
CA LYS A 837 -24.15 41.47 -5.69
C LYS A 837 -23.53 42.55 -6.56
N ALA A 838 -22.32 42.98 -6.22
CA ALA A 838 -21.56 44.00 -6.93
C ALA A 838 -20.58 43.42 -7.96
N LYS A 839 -20.54 42.10 -8.15
CA LYS A 839 -19.63 41.42 -9.09
C LYS A 839 -20.18 41.54 -10.51
N PRO A 840 -19.43 42.06 -11.48
CA PRO A 840 -19.77 41.94 -12.89
C PRO A 840 -19.71 40.47 -13.30
N LEU A 841 -20.79 39.97 -13.89
CA LEU A 841 -20.94 38.61 -14.40
C LEU A 841 -20.88 38.65 -15.92
N GLU A 842 -19.99 37.87 -16.54
CA GLU A 842 -19.86 37.80 -17.99
C GLU A 842 -21.09 37.12 -18.61
N ILE A 843 -21.61 37.69 -19.71
CA ILE A 843 -22.76 37.15 -20.43
C ILE A 843 -22.30 36.38 -21.67
N ALA A 844 -22.49 35.07 -21.66
CA ALA A 844 -21.98 34.17 -22.69
C ALA A 844 -22.51 34.56 -24.09
N GLY A 845 -21.62 34.52 -25.08
CA GLY A 845 -21.91 34.90 -26.47
C GLY A 845 -22.10 36.40 -26.72
N LYS A 846 -21.96 37.28 -25.72
CA LYS A 846 -22.17 38.74 -25.89
C LYS A 846 -20.93 39.61 -25.69
N GLY A 847 -19.90 39.14 -24.98
CA GLY A 847 -18.69 39.94 -24.70
C GLY A 847 -18.99 41.18 -23.84
N THR A 848 -19.91 41.03 -22.89
CA THR A 848 -20.40 42.09 -22.02
C THR A 848 -20.68 41.54 -20.63
N THR A 849 -20.25 42.25 -19.59
CA THR A 849 -20.62 41.96 -18.21
C THR A 849 -21.91 42.63 -17.78
N LYS A 850 -22.67 42.01 -16.88
CA LYS A 850 -23.81 42.61 -16.17
C LYS A 850 -23.75 42.39 -14.66
N LEU A 851 -24.34 43.28 -13.89
CA LEU A 851 -24.65 43.03 -12.47
C LEU A 851 -25.89 42.13 -12.35
N TRP A 852 -25.99 41.37 -11.27
CA TRP A 852 -27.06 40.37 -11.09
C TRP A 852 -28.50 40.92 -11.15
N ASP A 853 -28.72 42.16 -10.70
CA ASP A 853 -30.01 42.84 -10.77
C ASP A 853 -30.34 43.39 -12.18
N GLU A 854 -29.37 43.43 -13.10
CA GLU A 854 -29.55 43.77 -14.52
C GLU A 854 -29.85 42.54 -15.40
N ILE A 855 -29.71 41.33 -14.82
CA ILE A 855 -30.06 40.05 -15.45
C ILE A 855 -31.49 39.70 -15.01
N THR A 856 -32.41 39.64 -15.96
CA THR A 856 -33.84 39.54 -15.67
C THR A 856 -34.31 38.10 -15.42
N SER A 857 -35.41 37.97 -14.68
CA SER A 857 -36.17 36.72 -14.50
C SER A 857 -37.56 36.93 -15.11
N GLN A 858 -38.15 35.90 -15.71
CA GLN A 858 -39.55 35.94 -16.16
C GLN A 858 -40.52 35.61 -15.02
N PRO A 859 -41.82 35.91 -15.15
CA PRO A 859 -42.85 35.39 -14.26
C PRO A 859 -42.86 33.85 -14.20
N PHE A 860 -43.18 33.25 -13.04
CA PHE A 860 -43.13 31.80 -12.82
C PHE A 860 -43.98 30.95 -13.78
N ASN A 861 -45.03 31.53 -14.36
CA ASN A 861 -45.94 30.89 -15.31
C ASN A 861 -45.51 31.07 -16.77
N THR A 862 -44.39 31.74 -17.02
CA THR A 862 -43.79 31.86 -18.35
C THR A 862 -42.86 30.66 -18.56
N PRO A 863 -43.17 29.76 -19.53
CA PRO A 863 -42.26 28.67 -19.87
C PRO A 863 -41.00 29.21 -20.55
N PHE A 864 -39.91 28.46 -20.53
CA PHE A 864 -38.75 28.79 -21.35
C PHE A 864 -39.07 28.68 -22.85
N GLU A 865 -38.48 29.56 -23.65
CA GLU A 865 -38.49 29.45 -25.11
C GLU A 865 -37.72 28.19 -25.55
N LYS A 866 -38.01 27.68 -26.76
CA LYS A 866 -37.31 26.52 -27.33
C LYS A 866 -35.91 26.93 -27.84
N PRO A 867 -34.81 26.34 -27.34
CA PRO A 867 -33.47 26.60 -27.86
C PRO A 867 -33.31 26.14 -29.32
N LYS A 868 -32.34 26.72 -30.04
CA LYS A 868 -32.10 26.44 -31.47
C LYS A 868 -30.66 25.99 -31.73
N ILE A 869 -30.39 24.72 -31.48
CA ILE A 869 -29.07 24.11 -31.66
C ILE A 869 -28.89 23.73 -33.13
N ASN A 870 -27.83 24.22 -33.77
CA ASN A 870 -27.52 23.95 -35.20
C ASN A 870 -28.72 24.19 -36.15
N GLY A 871 -29.57 25.18 -35.82
CA GLY A 871 -30.78 25.52 -36.58
C GLY A 871 -31.99 24.61 -36.34
N LYS A 872 -31.87 23.54 -35.54
CA LYS A 872 -32.97 22.67 -35.10
C LYS A 872 -33.56 23.20 -33.79
N GLU A 873 -34.89 23.31 -33.72
CA GLU A 873 -35.58 23.57 -32.46
C GLU A 873 -35.55 22.31 -31.59
N VAL A 874 -35.06 22.46 -30.35
CA VAL A 874 -35.03 21.40 -29.33
C VAL A 874 -35.89 21.78 -28.13
N GLU A 875 -36.05 20.87 -27.18
CA GLU A 875 -36.83 21.12 -25.97
C GLU A 875 -35.92 21.07 -24.74
N ILE A 876 -36.18 21.93 -23.76
CA ILE A 876 -35.57 21.82 -22.44
C ILE A 876 -36.25 20.66 -21.72
N ALA A 877 -35.47 19.86 -20.98
CA ALA A 877 -35.99 18.71 -20.26
C ALA A 877 -37.15 19.10 -19.32
N ASN A 878 -38.19 18.29 -19.32
CA ASN A 878 -39.41 18.50 -18.53
C ASN A 878 -39.44 17.57 -17.29
N TYR A 879 -40.46 17.74 -16.45
CA TYR A 879 -40.63 16.90 -15.25
C TYR A 879 -40.68 15.40 -15.57
N ASP A 880 -41.43 15.00 -16.60
CA ASP A 880 -41.63 13.59 -16.95
C ASP A 880 -40.35 12.94 -17.49
N ASP A 881 -39.53 13.68 -18.24
CA ASP A 881 -38.22 13.21 -18.72
C ASP A 881 -37.29 12.81 -17.56
N TYR A 882 -37.22 13.62 -16.50
CA TYR A 882 -36.43 13.28 -15.30
C TYR A 882 -37.13 12.23 -14.41
N ASN A 883 -38.46 12.31 -14.29
CA ASN A 883 -39.28 11.42 -13.46
C ASN A 883 -39.27 9.98 -13.97
N VAL A 884 -39.22 9.74 -15.30
CA VAL A 884 -39.07 8.38 -15.85
C VAL A 884 -37.70 7.79 -15.56
N LEU A 885 -36.62 8.58 -15.61
CA LEU A 885 -35.28 8.14 -15.22
C LEU A 885 -35.19 7.82 -13.72
N TYR A 886 -35.90 8.55 -12.87
CA TYR A 886 -35.99 8.25 -11.43
C TYR A 886 -36.79 6.97 -11.14
N LYS A 887 -37.91 6.75 -11.84
CA LYS A 887 -38.85 5.65 -11.57
C LYS A 887 -38.48 4.34 -12.26
N SER A 888 -37.58 4.35 -13.26
CA SER A 888 -37.23 3.14 -13.99
C SER A 888 -36.40 2.17 -13.14
N LYS A 889 -36.79 0.89 -13.16
CA LYS A 889 -36.04 -0.21 -12.55
C LYS A 889 -34.65 -0.44 -13.19
N ASP A 890 -34.50 -0.03 -14.45
CA ASP A 890 -33.33 -0.29 -15.29
C ASP A 890 -32.30 0.85 -15.24
N ILE A 891 -32.68 2.01 -14.69
CA ILE A 891 -31.80 3.16 -14.50
C ILE A 891 -31.18 3.15 -13.10
N GLU A 892 -29.89 3.43 -13.03
CA GLU A 892 -29.13 3.66 -11.80
C GLU A 892 -28.29 4.94 -11.92
N MET A 893 -27.74 5.41 -10.79
CA MET A 893 -26.95 6.64 -10.74
C MET A 893 -25.56 6.38 -10.13
N GLY A 894 -24.52 6.87 -10.80
CA GLY A 894 -23.16 6.89 -10.29
C GLY A 894 -22.66 8.33 -10.17
N TYR A 895 -21.82 8.64 -9.17
CA TYR A 895 -21.39 10.03 -8.95
C TYR A 895 -19.88 10.11 -8.77
N GLY A 896 -19.20 10.88 -9.61
CA GLY A 896 -17.74 10.98 -9.63
C GLY A 896 -17.22 11.86 -10.77
N VAL A 897 -15.99 11.61 -11.20
CA VAL A 897 -15.26 12.40 -12.19
C VAL A 897 -15.40 11.81 -13.61
N LEU A 898 -15.82 12.65 -14.55
CA LEU A 898 -15.69 12.41 -15.98
C LEU A 898 -14.37 12.98 -16.51
N TYR A 899 -13.68 12.21 -17.34
CA TYR A 899 -12.59 12.67 -18.20
C TYR A 899 -13.05 12.75 -19.66
N GLY A 900 -12.74 13.86 -20.33
CA GLY A 900 -13.10 14.14 -21.72
C GLY A 900 -12.02 13.77 -22.73
N ASP A 901 -12.17 14.27 -23.96
CA ASP A 901 -11.34 13.95 -25.13
C ASP A 901 -9.83 14.13 -24.95
N ASP A 902 -9.43 15.20 -24.26
CA ASP A 902 -8.03 15.60 -24.12
C ASP A 902 -7.27 14.80 -23.05
N ALA A 903 -7.99 14.15 -22.14
CA ALA A 903 -7.43 13.42 -21.02
C ALA A 903 -6.98 12.01 -21.41
N GLU A 904 -5.72 11.67 -21.14
CA GLU A 904 -5.12 10.37 -21.47
C GLU A 904 -4.82 9.50 -20.23
N GLU A 905 -4.94 10.06 -19.01
CA GLU A 905 -4.68 9.36 -17.74
C GLU A 905 -5.54 9.87 -16.58
N THR A 906 -5.51 9.17 -15.45
CA THR A 906 -6.21 9.57 -14.22
C THR A 906 -5.36 10.57 -13.42
N LEU A 907 -5.81 11.83 -13.32
CA LEU A 907 -5.07 12.89 -12.63
C LEU A 907 -5.13 12.77 -11.09
N SER A 908 -4.18 13.43 -10.41
CA SER A 908 -4.09 13.43 -8.93
C SER A 908 -4.52 14.74 -8.27
N ASN A 909 -4.17 15.90 -8.82
CA ASN A 909 -4.46 17.18 -8.16
C ASN A 909 -5.97 17.52 -8.21
N ILE A 910 -6.60 17.84 -7.08
CA ILE A 910 -8.05 18.04 -7.03
C ILE A 910 -8.56 19.17 -7.94
N ASN A 911 -7.74 20.18 -8.24
CA ASN A 911 -8.10 21.28 -9.14
C ASN A 911 -8.09 20.83 -10.61
N GLU A 912 -7.20 19.91 -10.98
CA GLU A 912 -7.16 19.32 -12.32
C GLU A 912 -8.26 18.26 -12.47
N VAL A 913 -8.52 17.48 -11.41
CA VAL A 913 -9.53 16.40 -11.37
C VAL A 913 -10.97 16.93 -11.39
N TYR A 914 -11.23 18.13 -10.87
CA TYR A 914 -12.59 18.70 -10.80
C TYR A 914 -12.81 19.98 -11.62
N GLY A 915 -11.74 20.66 -12.04
CA GLY A 915 -11.77 22.07 -12.46
C GLY A 915 -11.76 22.32 -13.97
N TYR A 916 -12.22 21.37 -14.80
CA TYR A 916 -12.34 21.62 -16.24
C TYR A 916 -13.26 22.83 -16.52
N ARG A 917 -12.77 23.73 -17.36
CA ARG A 917 -13.48 24.90 -17.89
C ARG A 917 -12.94 25.16 -19.31
N TYR A 918 -13.70 25.80 -20.18
CA TYR A 918 -13.25 26.05 -21.56
C TYR A 918 -12.02 26.99 -21.65
N ASP A 919 -11.76 27.78 -20.61
CA ASP A 919 -10.56 28.64 -20.46
C ASP A 919 -9.42 27.96 -19.68
N SER A 920 -9.63 26.74 -19.15
CA SER A 920 -8.58 25.92 -18.55
C SER A 920 -7.85 25.14 -19.65
N PHE A 921 -6.54 25.32 -19.75
CA PHE A 921 -5.71 24.51 -20.65
C PHE A 921 -5.45 23.12 -20.04
N GLY A 922 -5.78 22.04 -20.75
CA GLY A 922 -5.26 20.69 -20.45
C GLY A 922 -6.30 19.60 -20.19
N THR A 923 -5.80 18.49 -19.65
CA THR A 923 -6.42 17.16 -19.55
C THR A 923 -7.48 17.02 -18.43
N TYR A 924 -8.10 18.13 -18.01
CA TYR A 924 -8.81 18.22 -16.74
C TYR A 924 -10.11 17.40 -16.70
N GLY A 925 -10.51 16.99 -15.50
CA GLY A 925 -11.76 16.29 -15.22
C GLY A 925 -12.87 17.22 -14.72
N MET A 926 -14.10 16.70 -14.71
CA MET A 926 -15.29 17.36 -14.15
C MET A 926 -16.05 16.40 -13.26
N ARG A 927 -16.48 16.85 -12.08
CA ARG A 927 -17.36 16.08 -11.17
C ARG A 927 -18.82 16.24 -11.57
N GLY A 928 -19.59 15.16 -11.43
CA GLY A 928 -21.00 15.16 -11.77
C GLY A 928 -21.75 13.87 -11.45
N CYS A 929 -22.98 13.79 -11.96
CA CYS A 929 -23.86 12.63 -11.87
C CYS A 929 -23.92 11.92 -13.22
N PHE A 930 -23.65 10.62 -13.21
CA PHE A 930 -23.87 9.70 -14.32
C PHE A 930 -25.22 9.02 -14.13
N ILE A 931 -26.11 9.17 -15.11
CA ILE A 931 -27.34 8.38 -15.20
C ILE A 931 -27.06 7.29 -16.23
N TYR A 932 -27.29 6.02 -15.87
CA TYR A 932 -27.01 4.90 -16.75
C TYR A 932 -28.09 3.83 -16.72
N ASN A 933 -28.32 3.20 -17.86
CA ASN A 933 -29.05 1.96 -17.98
C ASN A 933 -28.12 0.81 -17.59
N LYS A 934 -28.49 0.05 -16.55
CA LYS A 934 -27.64 -1.03 -16.00
C LYS A 934 -27.65 -2.31 -16.83
N THR A 935 -28.54 -2.41 -17.81
CA THR A 935 -28.74 -3.61 -18.63
C THR A 935 -27.87 -3.57 -19.89
N ASP A 936 -27.78 -2.42 -20.56
CA ASP A 936 -27.00 -2.25 -21.81
C ASP A 936 -25.83 -1.25 -21.69
N GLY A 937 -25.75 -0.50 -20.59
CA GLY A 937 -24.68 0.45 -20.33
C GLY A 937 -24.82 1.81 -20.99
N ARG A 938 -25.93 2.12 -21.69
CA ARG A 938 -26.25 3.48 -22.17
C ARG A 938 -26.12 4.46 -21.00
N ASN A 939 -25.37 5.55 -21.18
CA ASN A 939 -25.04 6.45 -20.08
C ASN A 939 -24.90 7.92 -20.52
N LEU A 940 -25.25 8.81 -19.59
CA LEU A 940 -25.27 10.27 -19.74
C LEU A 940 -24.64 10.92 -18.50
N PHE A 941 -23.99 12.07 -18.67
CA PHE A 941 -23.33 12.81 -17.60
C PHE A 941 -23.89 14.23 -17.43
N PHE A 942 -24.21 14.57 -16.19
CA PHE A 942 -24.63 15.90 -15.74
C PHE A 942 -23.51 16.52 -14.88
N PRO A 943 -22.75 17.50 -15.39
CA PRO A 943 -21.74 18.19 -14.58
C PRO A 943 -22.41 18.97 -13.44
N ILE A 944 -21.68 19.14 -12.34
CA ILE A 944 -22.15 19.96 -11.19
C ILE A 944 -21.33 21.25 -11.00
N GLY A 945 -20.57 21.66 -12.01
CA GLY A 945 -19.71 22.84 -12.00
C GLY A 945 -18.30 22.58 -11.49
N ALA A 946 -17.34 23.34 -12.02
CA ALA A 946 -15.93 23.27 -11.63
C ALA A 946 -15.75 23.62 -10.14
N SER A 947 -16.43 24.69 -9.71
CA SER A 947 -16.59 25.07 -8.30
C SER A 947 -17.28 24.01 -7.44
N GLY A 948 -18.03 23.09 -8.06
CA GLY A 948 -18.86 22.07 -7.40
C GLY A 948 -20.26 22.54 -7.07
N TYR A 949 -20.65 23.72 -7.52
CA TYR A 949 -21.94 24.34 -7.24
C TYR A 949 -22.58 24.84 -8.53
N GLY A 950 -23.33 23.96 -9.19
CA GLY A 950 -24.12 24.27 -10.39
C GLY A 950 -25.39 25.05 -10.09
N HIS A 951 -25.26 26.11 -9.29
CA HIS A 951 -26.35 26.91 -8.75
C HIS A 951 -25.82 28.22 -8.14
N ARG A 952 -26.45 29.34 -8.49
CA ARG A 952 -26.16 30.68 -7.93
C ARG A 952 -27.43 31.30 -7.37
N LYS A 953 -27.43 31.63 -6.08
CA LYS A 953 -28.63 31.99 -5.31
C LYS A 953 -28.85 33.49 -5.19
N GLN A 954 -30.11 33.92 -5.29
CA GLN A 954 -30.55 35.29 -4.99
C GLN A 954 -30.26 35.64 -3.52
N GLY A 955 -30.65 34.78 -2.57
CA GLY A 955 -30.20 34.80 -1.16
C GLY A 955 -30.92 35.82 -0.26
N TYR A 956 -30.57 37.10 -0.39
CA TYR A 956 -31.10 38.22 0.40
C TYR A 956 -31.43 39.37 -0.55
N GLY A 957 -32.30 40.29 -0.17
CA GLY A 957 -32.55 41.43 -1.05
C GLY A 957 -33.48 42.50 -0.54
N ASP A 958 -33.46 43.61 -1.27
CA ASP A 958 -34.27 44.80 -1.02
C ASP A 958 -35.75 44.47 -1.32
N MET A 959 -36.56 44.42 -0.27
CA MET A 959 -38.02 44.43 -0.40
C MET A 959 -38.44 45.85 -0.73
N LYS A 960 -39.22 46.03 -1.81
CA LYS A 960 -39.62 47.34 -2.33
C LYS A 960 -41.12 47.56 -2.23
N ASN A 961 -41.53 48.78 -1.91
CA ASN A 961 -42.93 49.20 -1.98
C ASN A 961 -43.34 49.65 -3.39
N TRP A 962 -44.61 50.04 -3.48
CA TRP A 962 -45.30 50.69 -4.59
C TRP A 962 -44.51 51.72 -5.41
N GLN A 963 -43.59 52.47 -4.80
CA GLN A 963 -42.83 53.55 -5.46
C GLN A 963 -41.43 53.10 -5.93
N GLY A 964 -41.11 51.80 -5.84
CA GLY A 964 -39.76 51.28 -6.07
C GLY A 964 -38.78 51.58 -4.92
N VAL A 965 -39.28 52.17 -3.82
CA VAL A 965 -38.50 52.53 -2.62
C VAL A 965 -38.37 51.30 -1.73
N VAL A 966 -37.16 51.07 -1.22
CA VAL A 966 -36.85 49.94 -0.32
C VAL A 966 -37.57 50.13 1.02
N THR A 967 -38.41 49.16 1.41
CA THR A 967 -39.10 49.13 2.72
C THR A 967 -38.35 48.35 3.78
N GLY A 968 -37.42 47.50 3.37
CA GLY A 968 -36.60 46.67 4.25
C GLY A 968 -35.80 45.67 3.43
N GLN A 969 -35.09 44.79 4.11
CA GLN A 969 -34.38 43.69 3.48
C GLN A 969 -34.80 42.37 4.14
N GLY A 970 -34.92 41.33 3.33
CA GLY A 970 -35.35 40.02 3.79
C GLY A 970 -34.80 38.89 2.93
N TYR A 971 -34.93 37.67 3.44
CA TYR A 971 -34.44 36.48 2.77
C TYR A 971 -35.27 36.13 1.54
N ILE A 972 -34.58 35.75 0.46
CA ILE A 972 -35.16 35.37 -0.83
C ILE A 972 -34.56 34.00 -1.21
N HIS A 973 -35.34 32.95 -0.95
CA HIS A 973 -34.95 31.53 -1.07
C HIS A 973 -33.77 31.11 -0.17
N GLY A 974 -33.89 31.22 1.16
CA GLY A 974 -32.93 30.63 2.10
C GLY A 974 -32.78 31.44 3.40
N GLU A 975 -31.64 31.25 4.07
CA GLU A 975 -31.30 31.87 5.38
C GLU A 975 -30.01 32.74 5.33
N THR A 976 -29.48 33.04 4.14
CA THR A 976 -28.24 33.81 3.96
C THR A 976 -28.49 35.33 3.91
N LYS A 977 -27.63 36.13 4.57
CA LYS A 977 -27.60 37.60 4.37
C LYS A 977 -26.84 38.02 3.11
N ASN A 978 -25.97 37.15 2.58
CA ASN A 978 -25.23 37.38 1.35
C ASN A 978 -26.15 37.13 0.14
N THR A 979 -26.06 38.01 -0.85
CA THR A 979 -26.77 38.00 -2.13
C THR A 979 -25.89 37.36 -3.23
N VAL A 980 -26.49 36.76 -4.28
CA VAL A 980 -25.79 36.28 -5.50
C VAL A 980 -24.78 35.14 -5.26
N VAL A 981 -24.95 34.40 -4.16
CA VAL A 981 -23.96 33.43 -3.69
C VAL A 981 -23.87 32.23 -4.63
N LEU A 982 -22.68 31.88 -5.11
CA LEU A 982 -22.41 30.63 -5.83
C LEU A 982 -22.37 29.47 -4.84
N ARG A 983 -23.38 28.60 -4.84
CA ARG A 983 -23.56 27.52 -3.85
C ARG A 983 -24.72 26.60 -4.23
N TYR A 984 -24.55 25.31 -3.98
CA TYR A 984 -25.58 24.31 -4.25
C TYR A 984 -26.81 24.46 -3.35
N SER A 985 -26.63 24.39 -2.02
CA SER A 985 -27.75 24.16 -1.11
C SER A 985 -28.77 25.31 -1.10
N ALA A 986 -30.05 24.97 -1.28
CA ALA A 986 -31.12 25.96 -1.41
C ALA A 986 -31.47 26.68 -0.08
N GLY A 987 -31.34 26.02 1.08
CA GLY A 987 -31.85 26.55 2.35
C GLY A 987 -30.83 26.98 3.42
N ARG A 988 -29.61 26.41 3.44
CA ARG A 988 -28.75 26.41 4.66
C ARG A 988 -27.44 27.14 4.49
N SER A 989 -27.22 28.28 5.15
CA SER A 989 -25.98 29.06 5.07
C SER A 989 -24.85 28.64 6.01
N ASP A 990 -25.17 27.81 7.00
CA ASP A 990 -24.23 27.37 8.03
C ASP A 990 -24.43 25.88 8.34
N LYS A 991 -23.64 25.34 9.27
CA LYS A 991 -23.88 24.05 9.90
C LYS A 991 -25.31 23.97 10.44
N PHE A 992 -25.97 22.84 10.22
CA PHE A 992 -27.30 22.61 10.74
C PHE A 992 -27.26 22.38 12.25
N ASN A 993 -28.07 23.13 12.99
CA ASN A 993 -28.23 22.95 14.42
C ASN A 993 -29.08 21.68 14.69
N MET A 994 -28.40 20.54 14.81
CA MET A 994 -29.05 19.24 15.08
C MET A 994 -29.48 19.16 16.55
N THR A 995 -30.79 19.23 16.79
CA THR A 995 -31.39 18.93 18.09
C THR A 995 -31.70 17.44 18.23
N ALA A 996 -31.61 16.92 19.47
CA ALA A 996 -31.93 15.52 19.76
C ALA A 996 -33.34 15.16 19.26
N GLY A 997 -33.42 14.15 18.39
CA GLY A 997 -34.66 13.68 17.75
C GLY A 997 -34.89 14.16 16.30
N ASP A 998 -34.14 15.15 15.80
CA ASP A 998 -34.24 15.68 14.43
C ASP A 998 -32.97 15.39 13.60
N GLU A 999 -32.35 14.24 13.87
CA GLU A 999 -31.04 13.84 13.33
C GLU A 999 -31.12 13.58 11.81
N LYS A 1000 -30.70 14.59 11.03
CA LYS A 1000 -30.58 14.58 9.56
C LYS A 1000 -29.12 14.77 9.16
N PRO A 1001 -28.24 13.79 9.41
CA PRO A 1001 -26.82 14.04 9.54
C PRO A 1001 -26.09 14.36 8.22
N LEU A 1002 -26.50 13.79 7.08
CA LEU A 1002 -25.91 14.18 5.79
C LEU A 1002 -26.36 15.58 5.33
N PHE A 1003 -27.24 16.25 6.09
CA PHE A 1003 -27.51 17.67 5.97
C PHE A 1003 -26.82 18.54 7.03
N TYR A 1004 -26.00 17.98 7.93
CA TYR A 1004 -25.24 18.72 8.96
C TYR A 1004 -24.39 19.82 8.35
N ASP A 1005 -23.66 19.51 7.28
CA ASP A 1005 -22.75 20.42 6.58
C ASP A 1005 -23.20 20.73 5.14
N LEU A 1006 -24.51 20.58 4.86
CA LEU A 1006 -25.11 20.79 3.53
C LEU A 1006 -24.75 22.15 2.91
N TYR A 1007 -24.47 23.17 3.73
CA TYR A 1007 -24.04 24.49 3.26
C TYR A 1007 -22.79 24.42 2.37
N MET A 1008 -21.84 23.52 2.65
CA MET A 1008 -20.61 23.33 1.88
C MET A 1008 -20.67 22.17 0.87
N ARG A 1009 -21.70 21.31 0.93
CA ARG A 1009 -21.75 20.10 0.07
C ARG A 1009 -22.02 20.44 -1.40
N PRO A 1010 -21.31 19.78 -2.34
CA PRO A 1010 -21.44 20.05 -3.77
C PRO A 1010 -22.70 19.44 -4.38
N GLY A 1011 -23.13 20.00 -5.51
CA GLY A 1011 -24.34 19.59 -6.24
C GLY A 1011 -24.74 20.64 -7.27
N ALA A 1012 -25.83 20.38 -8.00
CA ALA A 1012 -26.36 21.31 -9.00
C ALA A 1012 -27.88 21.28 -9.08
N ILE A 1013 -28.43 22.32 -9.69
CA ILE A 1013 -29.85 22.42 -10.00
C ILE A 1013 -29.99 22.61 -11.51
N TYR A 1014 -30.98 21.95 -12.10
CA TYR A 1014 -31.31 22.02 -13.52
C TYR A 1014 -32.73 22.54 -13.69
N TRP A 1015 -32.95 23.57 -14.52
CA TRP A 1015 -34.30 24.06 -14.79
C TRP A 1015 -35.13 23.04 -15.58
N LEU A 1016 -36.43 22.99 -15.26
CA LEU A 1016 -37.40 22.35 -16.13
C LEU A 1016 -37.93 23.36 -17.17
N GLN A 1017 -38.45 22.85 -18.29
CA GLN A 1017 -39.07 23.64 -19.35
C GLN A 1017 -40.09 24.68 -18.87
N GLN A 1018 -40.88 24.32 -17.85
CA GLN A 1018 -41.96 25.13 -17.28
C GLN A 1018 -42.26 24.68 -15.83
N ILE A 1019 -43.18 25.37 -15.17
CA ILE A 1019 -43.69 24.98 -13.86
C ILE A 1019 -44.66 23.78 -13.97
N TYR A 1020 -44.54 22.82 -13.06
CA TYR A 1020 -45.38 21.64 -12.96
C TYR A 1020 -46.18 21.65 -11.64
N PRO A 1021 -47.37 21.02 -11.59
CA PRO A 1021 -48.13 20.89 -10.34
C PRO A 1021 -47.33 20.09 -9.29
N PRO A 1022 -47.72 20.16 -8.00
CA PRO A 1022 -47.09 19.38 -6.94
C PRO A 1022 -47.01 17.90 -7.30
N GLY A 1023 -45.79 17.37 -7.36
CA GLY A 1023 -45.51 15.97 -7.65
C GLY A 1023 -45.47 15.11 -6.39
N ARG A 1024 -44.55 14.14 -6.39
CA ARG A 1024 -44.41 13.07 -5.38
C ARG A 1024 -44.36 13.57 -3.92
N ASP A 1025 -43.67 14.69 -3.70
CA ASP A 1025 -43.52 15.27 -2.36
C ASP A 1025 -44.74 16.10 -1.89
N GLY A 1026 -45.76 16.30 -2.72
CA GLY A 1026 -47.10 16.79 -2.36
C GLY A 1026 -47.23 18.24 -1.85
N GLU A 1027 -46.13 18.94 -1.58
CA GLU A 1027 -46.14 20.17 -0.78
C GLU A 1027 -46.12 21.48 -1.60
N SER A 1028 -45.65 21.50 -2.86
CA SER A 1028 -45.59 22.73 -3.68
C SER A 1028 -45.28 22.47 -5.17
N ASP A 1029 -45.58 23.45 -6.03
CA ASP A 1029 -45.29 23.42 -7.47
C ASP A 1029 -43.81 23.15 -7.74
N ILE A 1030 -43.52 22.40 -8.80
CA ILE A 1030 -42.16 21.99 -9.20
C ILE A 1030 -41.64 22.91 -10.30
N MET A 1031 -40.36 23.30 -10.23
CA MET A 1031 -39.75 24.23 -11.18
C MET A 1031 -38.38 23.78 -11.72
N ALA A 1032 -37.68 22.92 -10.99
CA ALA A 1032 -36.34 22.43 -11.34
C ALA A 1032 -36.14 20.98 -10.87
N TRP A 1033 -34.99 20.41 -11.23
CA TRP A 1033 -34.49 19.13 -10.78
C TRP A 1033 -33.21 19.32 -9.95
N ASP A 1034 -33.08 18.56 -8.87
CA ASP A 1034 -32.00 18.58 -7.89
C ASP A 1034 -31.03 17.41 -8.14
N ILE A 1035 -29.73 17.69 -8.12
CA ILE A 1035 -28.65 16.69 -8.18
C ILE A 1035 -27.73 16.90 -6.98
N ASN A 1036 -27.97 16.15 -5.90
CA ASN A 1036 -27.16 16.19 -4.69
C ASN A 1036 -25.99 15.20 -4.80
N TYR A 1037 -24.78 15.71 -5.04
CA TYR A 1037 -23.59 14.87 -5.21
C TYR A 1037 -23.14 14.18 -3.92
N PHE A 1038 -23.63 14.60 -2.75
CA PHE A 1038 -23.24 14.05 -1.45
C PHE A 1038 -24.25 13.03 -0.89
N SER A 1039 -25.54 13.37 -0.85
CA SER A 1039 -26.60 12.44 -0.37
C SER A 1039 -27.09 11.46 -1.44
N PHE A 1040 -26.65 11.62 -2.70
CA PHE A 1040 -27.09 10.86 -3.89
C PHE A 1040 -28.54 11.07 -4.30
N ASP A 1041 -29.16 12.13 -3.78
CA ASP A 1041 -30.51 12.55 -4.15
C ASP A 1041 -30.55 13.05 -5.60
N PHE A 1042 -31.60 12.67 -6.31
CA PHE A 1042 -31.85 13.00 -7.71
C PHE A 1042 -33.36 13.17 -7.85
N ASN A 1043 -33.87 14.35 -7.52
CA ASN A 1043 -35.31 14.53 -7.26
C ASN A 1043 -35.80 15.90 -7.75
N LEU A 1044 -37.11 16.10 -7.71
CA LEU A 1044 -37.75 17.38 -7.98
C LEU A 1044 -37.33 18.46 -6.94
N ILE A 1045 -37.23 19.72 -7.37
CA ILE A 1045 -37.17 20.87 -6.45
C ILE A 1045 -38.36 21.80 -6.66
N SER A 1046 -38.93 22.25 -5.55
CA SER A 1046 -40.08 23.14 -5.55
C SER A 1046 -39.73 24.58 -5.86
N LYS A 1047 -40.72 25.30 -6.44
CA LYS A 1047 -40.66 26.74 -6.74
C LYS A 1047 -40.08 27.56 -5.59
N SER A 1048 -40.56 27.35 -4.36
CA SER A 1048 -40.19 28.15 -3.18
C SER A 1048 -38.69 28.11 -2.81
N ASN A 1049 -37.96 27.09 -3.27
CA ASN A 1049 -36.52 26.94 -3.01
C ASN A 1049 -35.61 27.69 -3.98
N VAL A 1050 -36.15 28.14 -5.13
CA VAL A 1050 -35.38 28.70 -6.27
C VAL A 1050 -36.04 29.93 -6.92
N TYR A 1051 -37.29 30.25 -6.58
CA TYR A 1051 -38.08 31.35 -7.13
C TYR A 1051 -39.04 31.94 -6.10
N ALA A 1052 -39.19 33.26 -6.11
CA ALA A 1052 -40.18 34.00 -5.35
C ALA A 1052 -40.68 35.22 -6.12
N THR A 1053 -41.92 35.58 -5.80
CA THR A 1053 -42.51 36.86 -6.17
C THR A 1053 -42.44 37.78 -4.96
N LEU A 1054 -41.80 38.95 -5.11
CA LEU A 1054 -41.94 40.03 -4.13
C LEU A 1054 -43.20 40.84 -4.45
N THR A 1055 -44.17 40.85 -3.54
CA THR A 1055 -45.43 41.60 -3.67
C THR A 1055 -45.45 42.85 -2.78
N GLY A 1056 -45.61 44.03 -3.39
CA GLY A 1056 -46.17 45.20 -2.70
C GLY A 1056 -47.71 45.11 -2.64
N GLU A 1057 -48.35 45.94 -1.81
CA GLU A 1057 -49.81 45.87 -1.53
C GLU A 1057 -50.72 45.99 -2.79
N ASN A 1058 -50.20 46.52 -3.91
CA ASN A 1058 -50.91 46.63 -5.19
C ASN A 1058 -50.63 45.50 -6.20
N LYS A 1059 -50.07 44.35 -5.77
CA LYS A 1059 -49.84 43.14 -6.60
C LYS A 1059 -48.92 43.30 -7.82
N ILE A 1060 -47.99 44.25 -7.83
CA ILE A 1060 -46.92 44.26 -8.85
C ILE A 1060 -45.91 43.18 -8.49
N GLU A 1061 -45.94 42.08 -9.23
CA GLU A 1061 -45.06 40.92 -9.05
C GLU A 1061 -43.67 41.21 -9.64
N THR A 1062 -42.65 41.42 -8.80
CA THR A 1062 -41.26 41.42 -9.27
C THR A 1062 -40.70 40.00 -9.19
N PRO A 1063 -40.42 39.32 -10.32
CA PRO A 1063 -39.85 37.99 -10.31
C PRO A 1063 -38.41 38.03 -9.80
N LYS A 1064 -38.09 37.18 -8.83
CA LYS A 1064 -36.71 36.90 -8.41
C LYS A 1064 -36.50 35.40 -8.44
N SER A 1065 -35.49 34.96 -9.18
CA SER A 1065 -35.07 33.57 -9.24
C SER A 1065 -33.56 33.45 -9.05
N ASP A 1066 -33.17 32.27 -8.60
CA ASP A 1066 -31.79 31.81 -8.62
C ASP A 1066 -31.35 31.55 -10.08
N ALA A 1067 -30.09 31.16 -10.31
CA ALA A 1067 -29.58 30.80 -11.63
C ALA A 1067 -29.02 29.38 -11.63
N CYS A 1068 -29.46 28.56 -12.58
CA CYS A 1068 -29.30 27.10 -12.64
C CYS A 1068 -28.94 26.65 -14.07
N PHE A 1069 -28.49 25.40 -14.22
CA PHE A 1069 -28.16 24.85 -15.54
C PHE A 1069 -29.40 24.50 -16.36
N ILE A 1070 -29.21 24.32 -17.67
CA ILE A 1070 -30.23 23.86 -18.62
C ILE A 1070 -29.66 22.68 -19.42
N ARG A 1071 -30.48 21.63 -19.57
CA ARG A 1071 -30.21 20.45 -20.39
C ARG A 1071 -31.37 20.21 -21.37
N CYS A 1072 -31.04 19.82 -22.59
CA CYS A 1072 -32.02 19.62 -23.66
C CYS A 1072 -32.27 18.15 -24.02
N VAL A 1073 -33.44 17.93 -24.64
CA VAL A 1073 -33.95 16.66 -25.12
C VAL A 1073 -34.63 16.85 -26.48
N GLU A 1074 -34.64 15.81 -27.30
CA GLU A 1074 -35.36 15.73 -28.57
C GLU A 1074 -36.24 14.47 -28.66
N PRO A 1075 -37.25 14.44 -29.55
CA PRO A 1075 -38.24 13.34 -29.65
C PRO A 1075 -37.63 11.98 -29.95
#